data_AF-A0A8J4SLZ6-F1
#
_entry.id   AF-A0A8J4SLZ6-F1
#
_cell.length_a   1.000
_cell.length_b   1.000
_cell.length_c   1.000
_cell.angle_alpha   90.00
_cell.angle_beta   90.00
_cell.angle_gamma   90.00
#
_symmetry.space_group_name_H-M   'P 1'
#
loop_
_entity.id
_entity.type
_entity.pdbx_description
1 polymer ?
#
loop_
_entity_poly.entity_id
_entity_poly.type
_entity_poly.pdbx_seq_one_letter_code
_entity_poly.pdbx_strand_id
1 'polypeptide(L)'
;MWKTVIKQNLNIDVEVMWQVSKENFGQKIDLAIASNDLPDAMIVNQVQLNEMVKAGEIEDLTKVYASSASPEMKKIIDSTNGLAREQVTFEGKMMAVPSVTAEDFSMLWIRQDWLDRLGLKPPKTVDELEAIAKAFVEQDPDENGKRDTIGLASSTGLFHDFNNSAFAFDLTPIFSAYGAFPGYWLEKDGKPVYGSLLPETRNALVRLRDMYAKGLLDPDLGIRKEPEETVINGQAGMFFQGFFAGYWPLPSAWLNDPKANWQAYALPLDANGAYHVKVDNPSSSFLVVRKGYAHPEAIIKINNLYLRDEFKYGTSFMLSRNFFAPADEARYESKAVQEILAGTKTPADFKDKSEYKLLENTVSTIKQTKLKPYDQLGISYWDQHNENFMRDEVTVTMGRVTTANPKLPAGDTYENNAYTRLVKESFNAQIKDQFEANGEDYSRQVSLAIASGELPDMMRVDSKDELKELVDNDLIEDMTEVYKQYATDNIKQIYDSYDGRALDNATIDGRLMGLPATSLDSAPTMVWVRQDWLDVLGIKLDADGDGAIKLEDVEKTAEEFLKKDPGQTGKPVGIPFVNTLNTTDYNGSAYTMLGVASTKGAFPQYWMNGEDGSIVYGSTTAETKQMLGVMADWFKRGIIDPQFGTRTFDDITALYTNGQSGIAFGPWHIPDWGLSSVKQMDKHAKFTAYTLEDEDGKVNVAHANPSGQFIVVRKGYEHPELAIKIINLFYDKLANDKDVATSMPEAAKYLESGVDGSTRPFNIEVNSATSLLDDYSDVVRGIKGEIGLDQVRTTESKNNIGSIQTYLKDQDTDDITAWSKYHSRMNGVGLIDKLTQEGKFNWMTPAFSGTTPSMKQTWANLTKMEQESFIKIITGAEPLDYFETFVSNWKKQGGDQVIQEIEAETKTQK
;
A
#
# COMPACT_ATOMS: atom_id res chain seq x y z
N MET A 1 22.27 -13.85 7.73
CA MET A 1 22.40 -13.84 6.26
C MET A 1 23.85 -13.90 5.78
N TRP A 2 24.70 -12.88 5.95
CA TRP A 2 26.07 -12.87 5.38
C TRP A 2 26.94 -14.08 5.76
N LYS A 3 26.85 -14.60 6.99
CA LYS A 3 27.51 -15.86 7.38
C LYS A 3 27.13 -17.04 6.48
N THR A 4 25.84 -17.15 6.14
CA THR A 4 25.32 -18.18 5.22
C THR A 4 25.86 -18.00 3.82
N VAL A 5 25.87 -16.76 3.30
CA VAL A 5 26.39 -16.44 1.95
C VAL A 5 27.87 -16.77 1.85
N ILE A 6 28.67 -16.40 2.86
CA ILE A 6 30.10 -16.73 2.96
C ILE A 6 30.29 -18.24 3.01
N LYS A 7 29.54 -18.95 3.85
CA LYS A 7 29.64 -20.41 3.96
C LYS A 7 29.32 -21.11 2.65
N GLN A 8 28.27 -20.68 1.94
CA GLN A 8 27.85 -21.29 0.68
C GLN A 8 28.81 -21.01 -0.48
N ASN A 9 29.33 -19.78 -0.58
CA ASN A 9 30.18 -19.36 -1.71
C ASN A 9 31.65 -19.72 -1.52
N LEU A 10 32.14 -19.70 -0.28
CA LEU A 10 33.57 -19.81 0.02
C LEU A 10 33.91 -21.02 0.90
N ASN A 11 32.90 -21.72 1.44
CA ASN A 11 33.07 -22.78 2.45
C ASN A 11 33.83 -22.32 3.71
N ILE A 12 33.71 -21.03 4.06
CA ILE A 12 34.31 -20.45 5.27
C ILE A 12 33.24 -20.35 6.35
N ASP A 13 33.54 -20.79 7.56
CA ASP A 13 32.73 -20.55 8.74
C ASP A 13 33.26 -19.33 9.49
N VAL A 14 32.38 -18.44 9.95
CA VAL A 14 32.77 -17.17 10.57
C VAL A 14 32.18 -17.03 11.96
N GLU A 15 33.07 -16.99 12.94
CA GLU A 15 32.75 -16.73 14.34
C GLU A 15 33.06 -15.28 14.70
N VAL A 16 32.20 -14.68 15.53
CA VAL A 16 32.37 -13.30 16.00
C VAL A 16 32.93 -13.38 17.41
N MET A 17 34.17 -12.95 17.59
CA MET A 17 34.86 -13.02 18.88
C MET A 17 34.24 -12.08 19.92
N TRP A 18 33.81 -10.89 19.51
CA TRP A 18 33.10 -9.93 20.34
C TRP A 18 32.29 -8.96 19.48
N GLN A 19 31.25 -8.38 20.07
CA GLN A 19 30.41 -7.35 19.47
C GLN A 19 30.21 -6.23 20.49
N VAL A 20 30.35 -4.99 20.05
CA VAL A 20 30.16 -3.78 20.86
C VAL A 20 29.44 -2.72 20.03
N SER A 21 28.88 -1.70 20.67
CA SER A 21 28.30 -0.56 19.97
C SER A 21 29.38 0.24 19.23
N LYS A 22 28.97 1.07 18.25
CA LYS A 22 29.88 1.88 17.43
C LYS A 22 30.79 2.78 18.29
N GLU A 23 30.25 3.36 19.36
CA GLU A 23 30.97 4.27 20.26
C GLU A 23 32.05 3.53 21.07
N ASN A 24 31.83 2.24 21.35
CA ASN A 24 32.74 1.41 22.14
C ASN A 24 33.73 0.62 21.27
N PHE A 25 33.57 0.62 19.95
CA PHE A 25 34.37 -0.20 19.04
C PHE A 25 35.86 0.15 19.06
N GLY A 26 36.20 1.45 19.03
CA GLY A 26 37.59 1.91 19.10
C GLY A 26 38.30 1.43 20.37
N GLN A 27 37.69 1.66 21.54
CA GLN A 27 38.24 1.23 22.83
C GLN A 27 38.42 -0.29 22.92
N LYS A 28 37.49 -1.05 22.34
CA LYS A 28 37.58 -2.52 22.33
C LYS A 28 38.74 -3.00 21.45
N ILE A 29 38.98 -2.37 20.30
CA ILE A 29 40.16 -2.66 19.47
C ILE A 29 41.45 -2.31 20.22
N ASP A 30 41.54 -1.12 20.81
CA ASP A 30 42.75 -0.69 21.54
C ASP A 30 43.10 -1.67 22.67
N LEU A 31 42.08 -2.15 23.40
CA LEU A 31 42.25 -3.16 24.44
C LEU A 31 42.74 -4.50 23.86
N ALA A 32 42.16 -4.95 22.74
CA ALA A 32 42.54 -6.20 22.09
C ALA A 32 44.00 -6.16 21.58
N ILE A 33 44.42 -5.02 21.02
CA ILE A 33 45.81 -4.76 20.61
C ILE A 33 46.71 -4.78 21.84
N ALA A 34 46.41 -4.00 22.87
CA ALA A 34 47.24 -3.92 24.07
C ALA A 34 47.39 -5.26 24.82
N SER A 35 46.37 -6.12 24.80
CA SER A 35 46.41 -7.45 25.40
C SER A 35 46.90 -8.55 24.45
N ASN A 36 47.11 -8.23 23.17
CA ASN A 36 47.36 -9.17 22.08
C ASN A 36 46.32 -10.33 22.04
N ASP A 37 45.06 -10.02 22.38
CA ASP A 37 43.91 -10.94 22.32
C ASP A 37 43.09 -10.62 21.06
N LEU A 38 43.67 -10.98 19.92
CA LEU A 38 43.23 -10.52 18.61
C LEU A 38 42.33 -11.55 17.91
N PRO A 39 41.25 -11.12 17.22
CA PRO A 39 40.56 -11.96 16.25
C PRO A 39 41.48 -12.29 15.05
N ASP A 40 41.12 -13.32 14.29
CA ASP A 40 41.92 -13.75 13.12
C ASP A 40 42.08 -12.62 12.09
N ALA A 41 41.06 -11.78 11.92
CA ALA A 41 41.13 -10.55 11.13
C ALA A 41 40.19 -9.46 11.68
N MET A 42 40.60 -8.20 11.57
CA MET A 42 39.79 -7.04 11.98
C MET A 42 40.15 -5.80 11.17
N ILE A 43 39.30 -4.79 11.29
CA ILE A 43 39.51 -3.47 10.70
C ILE A 43 40.10 -2.56 11.76
N VAL A 44 41.19 -1.87 11.42
CA VAL A 44 41.88 -0.91 12.28
C VAL A 44 42.06 0.44 11.59
N ASN A 45 42.29 1.49 12.37
CA ASN A 45 42.70 2.80 11.85
C ASN A 45 44.23 2.87 11.64
N GLN A 46 44.73 3.97 11.09
CA GLN A 46 46.17 4.13 10.80
C GLN A 46 47.06 4.08 12.06
N VAL A 47 46.59 4.63 13.19
CA VAL A 47 47.35 4.65 14.45
C VAL A 47 47.54 3.23 14.96
N GLN A 48 46.44 2.48 15.04
CA GLN A 48 46.41 1.08 15.43
C GLN A 48 47.25 0.20 14.49
N LEU A 49 47.15 0.40 13.17
CA LEU A 49 47.99 -0.31 12.20
C LEU A 49 49.49 -0.10 12.51
N ASN A 50 49.89 1.15 12.73
CA ASN A 50 51.29 1.48 13.03
C ASN A 50 51.76 0.84 14.35
N GLU A 51 50.90 0.78 15.36
CA GLU A 51 51.19 0.12 16.64
C GLU A 51 51.35 -1.39 16.48
N MET A 52 50.41 -2.05 15.80
CA MET A 52 50.44 -3.48 15.55
C MET A 52 51.63 -3.92 14.69
N VAL A 53 52.03 -3.12 13.70
CA VAL A 53 53.25 -3.36 12.91
C VAL A 53 54.48 -3.31 13.80
N LYS A 54 54.60 -2.28 14.66
CA LYS A 54 55.73 -2.14 15.59
C LYS A 54 55.78 -3.27 16.62
N ALA A 55 54.62 -3.71 17.11
CA ALA A 55 54.50 -4.84 18.04
C ALA A 55 54.73 -6.20 17.35
N GLY A 56 54.68 -6.23 16.01
CA GLY A 56 54.87 -7.44 15.21
C GLY A 56 53.72 -8.44 15.35
N GLU A 57 52.49 -7.92 15.53
CA GLU A 57 51.27 -8.68 15.84
C GLU A 57 50.49 -9.13 14.59
N ILE A 58 50.82 -8.61 13.41
CA ILE A 58 50.10 -8.84 12.15
C ILE A 58 50.96 -9.50 11.07
N GLU A 59 50.31 -10.19 10.14
CA GLU A 59 50.93 -11.01 9.10
C GLU A 59 51.36 -10.20 7.85
N ASP A 60 52.40 -10.66 7.13
CA ASP A 60 52.78 -10.13 5.82
C ASP A 60 51.80 -10.63 4.74
N LEU A 61 50.95 -9.73 4.24
CA LEU A 61 49.92 -10.06 3.26
C LEU A 61 50.40 -9.99 1.82
N THR A 62 51.66 -9.64 1.55
CA THR A 62 52.16 -9.36 0.19
C THR A 62 51.86 -10.49 -0.81
N LYS A 63 52.17 -11.74 -0.45
CA LYS A 63 51.93 -12.90 -1.32
C LYS A 63 50.45 -13.26 -1.42
N VAL A 64 49.72 -13.12 -0.31
CA VAL A 64 48.31 -13.50 -0.18
C VAL A 64 47.44 -12.54 -0.98
N TYR A 65 47.69 -11.24 -0.88
CA TYR A 65 47.04 -10.20 -1.68
C TYR A 65 47.29 -10.42 -3.18
N ALA A 66 48.54 -10.69 -3.57
CA ALA A 66 48.88 -10.92 -4.97
C ALA A 66 48.09 -12.09 -5.60
N SER A 67 47.91 -13.18 -4.86
CA SER A 67 47.23 -14.40 -5.33
C SER A 67 45.71 -14.38 -5.15
N SER A 68 45.18 -13.67 -4.14
CA SER A 68 43.79 -13.81 -3.70
C SER A 68 42.93 -12.58 -3.96
N ALA A 69 43.49 -11.38 -4.11
CA ALA A 69 42.71 -10.19 -4.41
C ALA A 69 42.18 -10.23 -5.86
N SER A 70 40.90 -9.89 -6.04
CA SER A 70 40.27 -9.89 -7.38
C SER A 70 40.86 -8.81 -8.29
N PRO A 71 40.71 -8.94 -9.63
CA PRO A 71 41.08 -7.87 -10.56
C PRO A 71 40.43 -6.52 -10.21
N GLU A 72 39.17 -6.51 -9.79
CA GLU A 72 38.42 -5.31 -9.43
C GLU A 72 39.00 -4.66 -8.18
N MET A 73 39.28 -5.44 -7.12
CA MET A 73 39.93 -4.91 -5.91
C MET A 73 41.30 -4.29 -6.22
N LYS A 74 42.08 -4.94 -7.10
CA LYS A 74 43.38 -4.42 -7.53
C LYS A 74 43.23 -3.10 -8.30
N LYS A 75 42.33 -3.03 -9.28
CA LYS A 75 42.02 -1.79 -10.02
C LYS A 75 41.62 -0.66 -9.07
N ILE A 76 40.76 -0.94 -8.10
CA ILE A 76 40.31 0.04 -7.10
C ILE A 76 41.49 0.57 -6.30
N ILE A 77 42.36 -0.30 -5.77
CA ILE A 77 43.57 0.13 -5.04
C ILE A 77 44.53 0.92 -5.95
N ASP A 78 44.68 0.51 -7.20
CA ASP A 78 45.54 1.16 -8.20
C ASP A 78 45.03 2.54 -8.63
N SER A 79 43.73 2.80 -8.54
CA SER A 79 43.12 4.10 -8.89
C SER A 79 43.66 5.27 -8.04
N THR A 80 44.26 4.96 -6.89
CA THR A 80 44.86 5.95 -5.96
C THR A 80 46.25 6.43 -6.35
N ASN A 81 46.76 6.03 -7.53
CA ASN A 81 48.13 6.33 -8.00
C ASN A 81 49.23 5.88 -7.02
N GLY A 82 48.98 4.82 -6.26
CA GLY A 82 49.93 4.22 -5.31
C GLY A 82 49.77 4.65 -3.85
N LEU A 83 49.03 5.74 -3.58
CA LEU A 83 48.88 6.30 -2.23
C LEU A 83 48.32 5.30 -1.21
N ALA A 84 47.29 4.54 -1.58
CA ALA A 84 46.71 3.53 -0.68
C ALA A 84 47.70 2.39 -0.36
N ARG A 85 48.55 2.00 -1.31
CA ARG A 85 49.56 0.95 -1.10
C ARG A 85 50.70 1.42 -0.21
N GLU A 86 51.13 2.67 -0.35
CA GLU A 86 52.20 3.24 0.46
C GLU A 86 51.87 3.21 1.96
N GLN A 87 50.61 3.47 2.33
CA GLN A 87 50.18 3.52 3.74
C GLN A 87 50.20 2.20 4.48
N VAL A 88 50.10 1.09 3.74
CA VAL A 88 50.11 -0.25 4.30
C VAL A 88 51.44 -0.97 4.08
N THR A 89 52.42 -0.32 3.44
CA THR A 89 53.71 -0.92 3.10
C THR A 89 54.78 -0.50 4.10
N PHE A 90 55.26 -1.47 4.89
CA PHE A 90 56.31 -1.27 5.89
C PHE A 90 57.50 -2.17 5.55
N GLU A 91 58.69 -1.58 5.40
CA GLU A 91 59.91 -2.31 5.01
C GLU A 91 59.73 -3.16 3.73
N GLY A 92 58.90 -2.68 2.78
CA GLY A 92 58.60 -3.38 1.53
C GLY A 92 57.56 -4.50 1.63
N LYS A 93 56.93 -4.69 2.80
CA LYS A 93 55.86 -5.68 3.04
C LYS A 93 54.51 -5.00 3.18
N MET A 94 53.50 -5.53 2.50
CA MET A 94 52.11 -5.09 2.65
C MET A 94 51.51 -5.71 3.91
N MET A 95 51.37 -4.92 4.97
CA MET A 95 50.95 -5.39 6.30
C MET A 95 49.43 -5.35 6.51
N ALA A 96 48.69 -4.72 5.60
CA ALA A 96 47.22 -4.64 5.62
C ALA A 96 46.65 -4.49 4.21
N VAL A 97 45.37 -4.79 4.02
CA VAL A 97 44.62 -4.37 2.82
C VAL A 97 43.99 -3.01 3.12
N PRO A 98 44.28 -1.96 2.32
CA PRO A 98 43.69 -0.64 2.53
C PRO A 98 42.25 -0.60 2.02
N SER A 99 41.40 0.21 2.66
CA SER A 99 40.17 0.68 2.03
C SER A 99 40.48 1.66 0.92
N VAL A 100 39.56 1.86 -0.01
CA VAL A 100 39.62 2.99 -0.96
C VAL A 100 38.27 3.67 -0.98
N THR A 101 38.28 4.98 -0.81
CA THR A 101 37.12 5.86 -0.93
C THR A 101 37.21 6.66 -2.23
N ALA A 102 36.06 6.98 -2.82
CA ALA A 102 36.00 7.87 -3.97
C ALA A 102 36.49 9.27 -3.58
N GLU A 103 37.10 10.00 -4.53
CA GLU A 103 37.43 11.40 -4.34
C GLU A 103 36.16 12.21 -4.05
N ASP A 104 36.14 12.91 -2.93
CA ASP A 104 35.06 13.79 -2.51
C ASP A 104 35.62 15.12 -2.00
N PHE A 105 34.84 16.18 -2.14
CA PHE A 105 35.15 17.49 -1.60
C PHE A 105 33.86 18.20 -1.21
N SER A 106 33.91 18.92 -0.08
CA SER A 106 32.81 19.79 0.33
C SER A 106 32.52 20.82 -0.76
N MET A 107 31.25 21.00 -1.10
CA MET A 107 30.75 21.96 -2.09
C MET A 107 29.53 22.70 -1.53
N LEU A 108 29.23 23.87 -2.10
CA LEU A 108 28.05 24.65 -1.73
C LEU A 108 26.80 24.00 -2.32
N TRP A 109 25.88 23.60 -1.46
CA TRP A 109 24.51 23.28 -1.83
C TRP A 109 23.61 24.47 -1.53
N ILE A 110 22.83 24.89 -2.51
CA ILE A 110 22.00 26.10 -2.42
C ILE A 110 20.63 25.91 -3.08
N ARG A 111 19.59 26.50 -2.49
CA ARG A 111 18.24 26.59 -3.05
C ARG A 111 18.22 27.48 -4.29
N GLN A 112 18.30 26.87 -5.48
CA GLN A 112 18.22 27.58 -6.74
C GLN A 112 16.84 28.23 -6.93
N ASP A 113 15.77 27.59 -6.49
CA ASP A 113 14.42 28.16 -6.55
C ASP A 113 14.28 29.44 -5.70
N TRP A 114 15.00 29.54 -4.58
CA TRP A 114 15.06 30.76 -3.78
C TRP A 114 15.89 31.85 -4.46
N LEU A 115 17.01 31.49 -5.09
CA LEU A 115 17.77 32.42 -5.91
C LEU A 115 16.90 32.99 -7.03
N ASP A 116 16.19 32.14 -7.77
CA ASP A 116 15.33 32.53 -8.88
C ASP A 116 14.20 33.47 -8.41
N ARG A 117 13.58 33.16 -7.26
CA ARG A 117 12.54 33.99 -6.65
C ARG A 117 13.01 35.39 -6.28
N LEU A 118 14.22 35.48 -5.74
CA LEU A 118 14.83 36.75 -5.34
C LEU A 118 15.59 37.45 -6.49
N GLY A 119 15.61 36.85 -7.70
CA GLY A 119 16.35 37.37 -8.85
C GLY A 119 17.87 37.37 -8.65
N LEU A 120 18.38 36.47 -7.82
CA LEU A 120 19.79 36.33 -7.46
C LEU A 120 20.50 35.29 -8.36
N LYS A 121 21.83 35.34 -8.36
CA LYS A 121 22.68 34.36 -9.04
C LYS A 121 23.50 33.57 -8.02
N PRO A 122 23.93 32.34 -8.33
CA PRO A 122 24.82 31.58 -7.46
C PRO A 122 26.10 32.37 -7.09
N PRO A 123 26.57 32.31 -5.83
CA PRO A 123 27.64 33.16 -5.33
C PRO A 123 29.02 32.66 -5.71
N LYS A 124 29.88 33.52 -6.26
CA LYS A 124 31.26 33.14 -6.60
C LYS A 124 32.24 33.36 -5.46
N THR A 125 32.02 34.36 -4.63
CA THR A 125 32.96 34.78 -3.57
C THR A 125 32.29 34.70 -2.20
N VAL A 126 33.09 34.77 -1.12
CA VAL A 126 32.56 34.83 0.25
C VAL A 126 31.68 36.08 0.46
N ASP A 127 31.96 37.18 -0.22
CA ASP A 127 31.15 38.40 -0.13
C ASP A 127 29.77 38.22 -0.79
N GLU A 128 29.72 37.56 -1.95
CA GLU A 128 28.46 37.23 -2.62
C GLU A 128 27.66 36.17 -1.83
N LEU A 129 28.35 35.16 -1.26
CA LEU A 129 27.74 34.18 -0.36
C LEU A 129 27.08 34.87 0.84
N GLU A 130 27.78 35.83 1.48
CA GLU A 130 27.22 36.60 2.58
C GLU A 130 26.00 37.43 2.15
N ALA A 131 26.06 38.07 0.97
CA ALA A 131 24.94 38.85 0.46
C ALA A 131 23.69 37.99 0.21
N ILE A 132 23.87 36.76 -0.29
CA ILE A 132 22.78 35.81 -0.49
C ILE A 132 22.26 35.27 0.84
N ALA A 133 23.13 34.89 1.79
CA ALA A 133 22.71 34.49 3.12
C ALA A 133 21.83 35.57 3.77
N LYS A 134 22.22 36.84 3.63
CA LYS A 134 21.44 37.98 4.10
C LYS A 134 20.10 38.10 3.40
N ALA A 135 20.07 37.91 2.08
CA ALA A 135 18.82 37.94 1.32
C ALA A 135 17.86 36.83 1.77
N PHE A 136 18.36 35.60 1.99
CA PHE A 136 17.55 34.49 2.50
C PHE A 136 16.98 34.79 3.89
N VAL A 137 17.79 35.29 4.82
CA VAL A 137 17.36 35.63 6.18
C VAL A 137 16.37 36.82 6.24
N GLU A 138 16.45 37.76 5.30
CA GLU A 138 15.67 39.01 5.34
C GLU A 138 14.44 39.05 4.43
N GLN A 139 14.38 38.21 3.40
CA GLN A 139 13.38 38.30 2.33
C GLN A 139 12.41 37.11 2.26
N ASP A 140 12.42 36.21 3.26
CA ASP A 140 11.46 35.10 3.43
C ASP A 140 11.21 34.28 2.14
N PRO A 141 12.27 33.73 1.50
CA PRO A 141 12.11 32.90 0.31
C PRO A 141 11.51 31.52 0.61
N ASP A 142 11.34 31.15 1.89
CA ASP A 142 10.59 29.99 2.34
C ASP A 142 9.07 30.26 2.50
N GLU A 143 8.63 31.53 2.40
CA GLU A 143 7.22 31.96 2.42
C GLU A 143 6.46 31.55 3.68
N ASN A 144 7.17 31.39 4.80
CA ASN A 144 6.58 30.94 6.05
C ASN A 144 6.10 32.11 6.95
N GLY A 145 6.41 33.36 6.56
CA GLY A 145 6.03 34.58 7.28
C GLY A 145 6.75 34.79 8.60
N LYS A 146 7.76 33.98 8.92
CA LYS A 146 8.59 34.01 10.13
C LYS A 146 10.01 34.40 9.73
N ARG A 147 10.75 34.91 10.72
CA ARG A 147 12.16 35.28 10.55
C ARG A 147 13.05 34.21 11.15
N ASP A 148 12.92 32.99 10.64
CA ASP A 148 13.61 31.78 11.11
C ASP A 148 14.43 31.08 10.01
N THR A 149 14.43 31.61 8.78
CA THR A 149 15.28 31.13 7.68
C THR A 149 16.76 31.20 8.07
N ILE A 150 17.46 30.07 7.96
CA ILE A 150 18.90 29.95 8.18
C ILE A 150 19.62 30.21 6.86
N GLY A 151 20.46 31.25 6.82
CA GLY A 151 21.23 31.61 5.64
C GLY A 151 22.20 30.50 5.22
N LEU A 152 23.05 30.04 6.15
CA LEU A 152 23.99 28.94 5.97
C LEU A 152 23.95 28.00 7.17
N ALA A 153 23.45 26.78 6.98
CA ALA A 153 23.38 25.75 8.01
C ALA A 153 24.78 25.24 8.36
N SER A 154 24.98 24.88 9.65
CA SER A 154 26.28 24.40 10.11
C SER A 154 26.18 23.45 11.30
N SER A 155 27.18 22.57 11.47
CA SER A 155 27.25 21.59 12.56
C SER A 155 28.02 22.12 13.78
N THR A 156 28.26 21.24 14.76
CA THR A 156 29.19 21.50 15.87
C THR A 156 30.64 21.74 15.42
N GLY A 157 31.04 21.23 14.25
CA GLY A 157 32.40 21.35 13.73
C GLY A 157 32.58 22.59 12.84
N LEU A 158 33.59 23.40 13.11
CA LEU A 158 33.89 24.59 12.28
C LEU A 158 34.62 24.27 10.99
N PHE A 159 35.50 23.26 11.01
CA PHE A 159 36.35 22.88 9.90
C PHE A 159 36.82 21.43 10.09
N HIS A 160 37.32 20.84 9.01
CA HIS A 160 37.96 19.54 9.05
C HIS A 160 39.39 19.61 9.55
N ASP A 161 39.85 18.51 10.16
CA ASP A 161 41.24 18.34 10.57
C ASP A 161 41.87 17.06 10.01
N PHE A 162 43.12 16.78 10.40
CA PHE A 162 43.87 15.60 9.95
C PHE A 162 43.35 14.27 10.53
N ASN A 163 42.43 14.30 11.50
CA ASN A 163 41.86 13.12 12.16
C ASN A 163 40.39 12.87 11.80
N ASN A 164 39.68 13.85 11.25
CA ASN A 164 38.27 13.75 10.88
C ASN A 164 38.08 13.93 9.36
N SER A 165 37.63 12.86 8.70
CA SER A 165 37.55 12.77 7.24
C SER A 165 36.15 12.96 6.66
N ALA A 166 35.10 13.16 7.45
CA ALA A 166 33.72 13.21 6.94
C ALA A 166 33.22 14.66 6.78
N PHE A 167 32.84 15.04 5.55
CA PHE A 167 32.25 16.34 5.22
C PHE A 167 30.87 16.40 5.86
N ALA A 168 30.60 17.38 6.71
CA ALA A 168 29.29 17.48 7.33
C ALA A 168 29.03 18.88 7.89
N PHE A 169 28.47 19.75 7.02
CA PHE A 169 27.94 21.04 7.42
C PHE A 169 28.98 21.92 8.15
N ASP A 170 30.27 21.73 7.87
CA ASP A 170 31.33 22.57 8.38
C ASP A 170 31.62 23.75 7.43
N LEU A 171 32.47 24.67 7.86
CA LEU A 171 32.75 25.91 7.14
C LEU A 171 34.09 25.87 6.40
N THR A 172 34.65 24.67 6.14
CA THR A 172 35.95 24.48 5.46
C THR A 172 36.03 25.23 4.13
N PRO A 173 35.01 25.24 3.25
CA PRO A 173 35.08 26.00 2.00
C PRO A 173 35.31 27.51 2.19
N ILE A 174 34.82 28.09 3.29
CA ILE A 174 35.11 29.50 3.62
C ILE A 174 36.57 29.66 4.05
N PHE A 175 37.12 28.77 4.88
CA PHE A 175 38.55 28.80 5.21
C PHE A 175 39.43 28.66 3.95
N SER A 176 39.09 27.71 3.08
CA SER A 176 39.78 27.46 1.81
C SER A 176 39.83 28.71 0.91
N ALA A 177 38.76 29.49 0.83
CA ALA A 177 38.74 30.72 0.03
C ALA A 177 39.71 31.82 0.55
N TYR A 178 40.12 31.74 1.82
CA TYR A 178 41.16 32.59 2.41
C TYR A 178 42.56 31.96 2.36
N GLY A 179 42.72 30.79 1.73
CA GLY A 179 43.97 30.03 1.77
C GLY A 179 44.30 29.47 3.16
N ALA A 180 43.28 29.31 4.01
CA ALA A 180 43.42 28.79 5.37
C ALA A 180 43.06 27.31 5.43
N PHE A 181 43.91 26.52 6.08
CA PHE A 181 43.70 25.08 6.28
C PHE A 181 43.90 24.73 7.77
N PRO A 182 43.00 25.22 8.65
CA PRO A 182 43.05 24.89 10.06
C PRO A 182 42.92 23.38 10.26
N GLY A 183 43.50 22.86 11.33
CA GLY A 183 43.45 21.42 11.63
C GLY A 183 44.43 20.58 10.81
N TYR A 184 45.21 21.15 9.88
CA TYR A 184 46.17 20.41 9.05
C TYR A 184 47.63 20.79 9.30
N TRP A 185 48.53 19.86 9.04
CA TRP A 185 49.97 20.13 8.91
C TRP A 185 50.28 20.41 7.45
N LEU A 186 50.82 21.59 7.18
CA LEU A 186 51.18 22.06 5.85
C LEU A 186 52.69 22.07 5.70
N GLU A 187 53.21 21.82 4.51
CA GLU A 187 54.61 22.07 4.21
C GLU A 187 54.79 23.53 3.80
N LYS A 188 55.63 24.27 4.54
CA LYS A 188 56.15 25.59 4.13
C LYS A 188 57.67 25.56 4.28
N ASP A 189 58.38 25.88 3.21
CA ASP A 189 59.85 25.90 3.16
C ASP A 189 60.52 24.59 3.62
N GLY A 190 59.94 23.44 3.25
CA GLY A 190 60.42 22.11 3.64
C GLY A 190 60.23 21.78 5.13
N LYS A 191 59.39 22.53 5.84
CA LYS A 191 59.07 22.30 7.26
C LYS A 191 57.56 22.15 7.47
N PRO A 192 57.13 21.25 8.39
CA PRO A 192 55.74 21.15 8.77
C PRO A 192 55.34 22.38 9.61
N VAL A 193 54.25 23.03 9.22
CA VAL A 193 53.62 24.15 9.92
C VAL A 193 52.16 23.82 10.17
N TYR A 194 51.69 24.01 11.40
CA TYR A 194 50.31 23.73 11.75
C TYR A 194 49.39 24.87 11.28
N GLY A 195 48.48 24.57 10.35
CA GLY A 195 47.65 25.55 9.65
C GLY A 195 46.75 26.39 10.57
N SER A 196 46.35 25.84 11.72
CA SER A 196 45.57 26.59 12.73
C SER A 196 46.32 27.80 13.31
N LEU A 197 47.66 27.82 13.21
CA LEU A 197 48.50 28.90 13.75
C LEU A 197 48.80 30.00 12.73
N LEU A 198 48.33 29.86 11.50
CA LEU A 198 48.65 30.77 10.41
C LEU A 198 47.76 32.04 10.40
N PRO A 199 48.28 33.21 9.97
CA PRO A 199 47.51 34.45 9.83
C PRO A 199 46.26 34.32 8.95
N GLU A 200 46.32 33.49 7.92
CA GLU A 200 45.23 33.20 6.98
C GLU A 200 44.00 32.64 7.72
N THR A 201 44.23 31.72 8.68
CA THR A 201 43.17 31.17 9.55
C THR A 201 42.51 32.26 10.41
N ARG A 202 43.31 33.20 10.94
CA ARG A 202 42.76 34.35 11.69
C ARG A 202 41.85 35.20 10.81
N ASN A 203 42.20 35.42 9.55
CA ASN A 203 41.41 36.25 8.63
C ASN A 203 40.06 35.60 8.32
N ALA A 204 40.03 34.28 8.06
CA ALA A 204 38.79 33.53 7.89
C ALA A 204 37.90 33.59 9.14
N LEU A 205 38.48 33.42 10.34
CA LEU A 205 37.73 33.50 11.60
C LEU A 205 37.11 34.88 11.84
N VAL A 206 37.81 35.97 11.50
CA VAL A 206 37.24 37.33 11.58
C VAL A 206 36.01 37.43 10.68
N ARG A 207 36.06 36.87 9.47
CA ARG A 207 34.92 36.86 8.55
C ARG A 207 33.74 36.08 9.10
N LEU A 208 33.98 34.85 9.59
CA LEU A 208 32.94 33.98 10.16
C LEU A 208 32.28 34.61 11.39
N ARG A 209 33.07 35.25 12.27
CA ARG A 209 32.53 36.01 13.41
C ARG A 209 31.57 37.11 12.96
N ASP A 210 31.94 37.85 11.91
CA ASP A 210 31.10 38.94 11.41
C ASP A 210 29.81 38.42 10.76
N MET A 211 29.87 37.29 10.05
CA MET A 211 28.68 36.62 9.50
C MET A 211 27.75 36.11 10.62
N TYR A 212 28.30 35.46 11.66
CA TYR A 212 27.53 35.01 12.82
C TYR A 212 26.87 36.18 13.55
N ALA A 213 27.61 37.26 13.80
CA ALA A 213 27.08 38.46 14.47
C ALA A 213 25.95 39.15 13.69
N LYS A 214 25.91 38.96 12.36
CA LYS A 214 24.83 39.43 11.49
C LYS A 214 23.64 38.45 11.39
N GLY A 215 23.71 37.29 12.06
CA GLY A 215 22.68 36.26 12.00
C GLY A 215 22.61 35.52 10.68
N LEU A 216 23.72 35.45 9.93
CA LEU A 216 23.76 34.84 8.59
C LEU A 216 24.18 33.38 8.59
N LEU A 217 24.80 32.94 9.69
CA LEU A 217 25.11 31.55 9.97
C LEU A 217 24.04 30.97 10.89
N ASP A 218 24.01 29.64 10.95
CA ASP A 218 23.21 28.91 11.91
C ASP A 218 23.32 29.48 13.34
N PRO A 219 22.20 29.82 14.01
CA PRO A 219 22.25 30.37 15.37
C PRO A 219 22.83 29.38 16.38
N ASP A 220 22.69 28.08 16.13
CA ASP A 220 23.16 26.99 17.00
C ASP A 220 24.56 26.47 16.57
N LEU A 221 25.30 27.24 15.76
CA LEU A 221 26.69 26.93 15.40
C LEU A 221 27.51 26.53 16.64
N GLY A 222 28.18 25.38 16.57
CA GLY A 222 28.99 24.83 17.66
C GLY A 222 28.21 23.94 18.66
N ILE A 223 26.88 23.95 18.63
CA ILE A 223 26.04 23.05 19.44
C ILE A 223 25.02 22.24 18.61
N ARG A 224 24.84 22.54 17.32
CA ARG A 224 23.94 21.81 16.42
C ARG A 224 24.45 20.42 16.10
N LYS A 225 23.77 19.41 16.66
CA LYS A 225 24.09 17.98 16.47
C LYS A 225 23.55 17.42 15.16
N GLU A 226 22.31 17.79 14.82
CA GLU A 226 21.59 17.33 13.62
C GLU A 226 21.39 18.53 12.66
N PRO A 227 22.45 19.00 11.97
CA PRO A 227 22.35 20.12 11.02
C PRO A 227 21.46 19.82 9.80
N GLU A 228 21.38 18.56 9.39
CA GLU A 228 20.53 18.08 8.29
C GLU A 228 19.06 18.44 8.46
N GLU A 229 18.55 18.46 9.69
CA GLU A 229 17.13 18.72 9.99
C GLU A 229 16.73 20.11 9.52
N THR A 230 17.66 21.06 9.53
CA THR A 230 17.41 22.41 9.01
C THR A 230 17.21 22.41 7.49
N VAL A 231 17.85 21.48 6.77
CA VAL A 231 17.69 21.30 5.33
C VAL A 231 16.42 20.50 5.03
N ILE A 232 16.18 19.41 5.76
CA ILE A 232 15.01 18.53 5.61
C ILE A 232 13.71 19.30 5.85
N ASN A 233 13.69 20.13 6.89
CA ASN A 233 12.50 20.93 7.26
C ASN A 233 12.40 22.26 6.49
N GLY A 234 13.22 22.47 5.46
CA GLY A 234 13.18 23.65 4.59
C GLY A 234 13.60 24.97 5.25
N GLN A 235 14.24 24.92 6.42
CA GLN A 235 14.66 26.11 7.18
C GLN A 235 15.95 26.74 6.62
N ALA A 236 16.83 25.94 6.03
CA ALA A 236 18.12 26.39 5.52
C ALA A 236 18.12 26.63 4.01
N GLY A 237 18.71 27.74 3.57
CA GLY A 237 18.87 28.05 2.14
C GLY A 237 20.18 27.59 1.53
N MET A 238 21.21 27.41 2.36
CA MET A 238 22.54 26.96 1.95
C MET A 238 23.17 26.04 2.99
N PHE A 239 24.04 25.13 2.53
CA PHE A 239 24.93 24.35 3.39
C PHE A 239 26.15 23.87 2.60
N PHE A 240 27.19 23.43 3.31
CA PHE A 240 28.38 22.82 2.72
C PHE A 240 28.38 21.31 2.98
N GLN A 241 28.49 20.53 1.90
CA GLN A 241 28.54 19.08 1.98
C GLN A 241 29.17 18.46 0.73
N GLY A 242 29.67 17.22 0.81
CA GLY A 242 30.14 16.44 -0.33
C GLY A 242 29.03 16.03 -1.30
N PHE A 243 29.39 15.28 -2.35
CA PHE A 243 28.45 14.88 -3.42
C PHE A 243 27.28 14.03 -2.89
N PHE A 244 27.50 13.30 -1.80
CA PHE A 244 26.51 12.41 -1.19
C PHE A 244 25.31 13.14 -0.58
N ALA A 245 25.30 14.47 -0.53
CA ALA A 245 24.10 15.24 -0.17
C ALA A 245 22.88 14.84 -1.03
N GLY A 246 23.13 14.45 -2.29
CA GLY A 246 22.11 13.93 -3.20
C GLY A 246 21.49 12.58 -2.79
N TYR A 247 22.17 11.81 -1.93
CA TYR A 247 21.58 10.63 -1.28
C TYR A 247 20.90 10.97 0.03
N TRP A 248 21.46 11.93 0.77
CA TRP A 248 20.90 12.43 2.03
C TRP A 248 21.63 13.72 2.42
N PRO A 249 20.93 14.81 2.84
CA PRO A 249 19.52 14.84 3.22
C PRO A 249 18.55 15.30 2.12
N LEU A 250 19.02 15.50 0.89
CA LEU A 250 18.20 16.14 -0.16
C LEU A 250 16.96 15.33 -0.57
N PRO A 251 16.97 13.99 -0.66
CA PRO A 251 15.74 13.23 -0.89
C PRO A 251 14.69 13.44 0.21
N SER A 252 15.10 13.51 1.48
CA SER A 252 14.22 13.82 2.62
C SER A 252 13.64 15.22 2.51
N ALA A 253 14.48 16.20 2.17
CA ALA A 253 14.03 17.58 1.95
C ALA A 253 13.04 17.68 0.77
N TRP A 254 13.27 16.91 -0.28
CA TRP A 254 12.37 16.84 -1.44
C TRP A 254 11.02 16.19 -1.10
N LEU A 255 10.98 15.19 -0.19
CA LEU A 255 9.71 14.62 0.27
C LEU A 255 8.83 15.68 0.95
N ASN A 256 9.43 16.58 1.72
CA ASN A 256 8.74 17.67 2.39
C ASN A 256 8.38 18.84 1.45
N ASP A 257 9.27 19.17 0.51
CA ASP A 257 9.05 20.19 -0.52
C ASP A 257 9.50 19.67 -1.90
N PRO A 258 8.59 19.06 -2.68
CA PRO A 258 8.91 18.53 -4.01
C PRO A 258 9.35 19.59 -5.03
N LYS A 259 9.17 20.88 -4.71
CA LYS A 259 9.61 22.00 -5.53
C LYS A 259 11.00 22.49 -5.16
N ALA A 260 11.56 22.03 -4.03
CA ALA A 260 12.91 22.40 -3.60
C ALA A 260 13.93 22.03 -4.68
N ASN A 261 14.60 23.05 -5.21
CA ASN A 261 15.55 22.90 -6.30
C ASN A 261 16.96 23.14 -5.77
N TRP A 262 17.56 22.11 -5.20
CA TRP A 262 18.93 22.17 -4.69
C TRP A 262 19.95 22.02 -5.82
N GLN A 263 20.95 22.89 -5.84
CA GLN A 263 22.07 22.81 -6.78
C GLN A 263 23.41 22.88 -6.06
N ALA A 264 24.38 22.15 -6.60
CA ALA A 264 25.73 22.07 -6.08
C ALA A 264 26.71 22.92 -6.88
N TYR A 265 27.59 23.63 -6.18
CA TYR A 265 28.63 24.47 -6.77
C TYR A 265 29.96 24.34 -6.00
N ALA A 266 31.08 24.24 -6.73
CA ALA A 266 32.43 24.31 -6.16
C ALA A 266 32.80 25.76 -5.80
N LEU A 267 32.17 26.29 -4.74
CA LEU A 267 32.20 27.68 -4.30
C LEU A 267 32.30 27.74 -2.76
N PRO A 268 32.81 28.83 -2.16
CA PRO A 268 33.30 30.06 -2.80
C PRO A 268 34.74 29.96 -3.34
N LEU A 269 35.06 30.79 -4.34
CA LEU A 269 36.40 30.93 -4.93
C LEU A 269 37.28 31.90 -4.13
N ASP A 270 38.59 31.73 -4.23
CA ASP A 270 39.58 32.69 -3.74
C ASP A 270 39.68 33.96 -4.62
N ALA A 271 40.55 34.89 -4.23
CA ALA A 271 40.79 36.13 -4.98
C ALA A 271 41.35 35.93 -6.41
N ASN A 272 41.88 34.75 -6.73
CA ASN A 272 42.38 34.38 -8.05
C ASN A 272 41.37 33.57 -8.87
N GLY A 273 40.18 33.32 -8.33
CA GLY A 273 39.14 32.50 -8.97
C GLY A 273 39.39 30.99 -8.85
N ALA A 274 40.24 30.55 -7.93
CA ALA A 274 40.51 29.15 -7.67
C ALA A 274 39.60 28.61 -6.55
N TYR A 275 39.12 27.37 -6.72
CA TYR A 275 38.51 26.59 -5.66
C TYR A 275 39.57 25.68 -5.03
N HIS A 276 39.83 25.84 -3.74
CA HIS A 276 40.87 25.10 -3.04
C HIS A 276 40.27 23.86 -2.37
N VAL A 277 40.66 22.69 -2.87
CA VAL A 277 40.35 21.39 -2.27
C VAL A 277 41.61 20.76 -1.71
N LYS A 278 41.46 19.99 -0.63
CA LYS A 278 42.54 19.11 -0.15
C LYS A 278 42.54 17.82 -0.97
N VAL A 279 43.72 17.24 -1.16
CA VAL A 279 43.83 15.84 -1.57
C VAL A 279 43.73 15.01 -0.31
N ASP A 280 42.64 14.27 -0.18
CA ASP A 280 42.41 13.43 0.99
C ASP A 280 43.25 12.16 0.97
N ASN A 281 43.44 11.58 2.16
CA ASN A 281 43.94 10.23 2.25
C ASN A 281 42.88 9.27 1.65
N PRO A 282 43.21 8.50 0.58
CA PRO A 282 42.24 7.59 -0.04
C PRO A 282 41.79 6.44 0.88
N SER A 283 42.51 6.19 1.98
CA SER A 283 42.32 5.06 2.88
C SER A 283 42.18 5.52 4.34
N SER A 284 41.05 5.19 4.97
CA SER A 284 40.77 5.50 6.39
C SER A 284 40.67 4.25 7.26
N SER A 285 40.55 3.06 6.66
CA SER A 285 40.48 1.79 7.37
C SER A 285 41.37 0.73 6.73
N PHE A 286 41.92 -0.13 7.57
CA PHE A 286 42.91 -1.13 7.17
C PHE A 286 42.51 -2.49 7.69
N LEU A 287 42.39 -3.45 6.78
CA LEU A 287 42.11 -4.83 7.12
C LEU A 287 43.41 -5.54 7.45
N VAL A 288 43.55 -5.97 8.68
CA VAL A 288 44.71 -6.69 9.19
C VAL A 288 44.36 -8.15 9.49
N VAL A 289 45.38 -9.01 9.42
CA VAL A 289 45.29 -10.42 9.82
C VAL A 289 46.31 -10.65 10.93
N ARG A 290 45.88 -11.27 12.03
CA ARG A 290 46.79 -11.55 13.14
C ARG A 290 47.90 -12.50 12.68
N LYS A 291 49.09 -12.31 13.24
CA LYS A 291 50.26 -13.13 12.92
C LYS A 291 50.04 -14.60 13.26
N GLY A 292 50.50 -15.48 12.37
CA GLY A 292 50.43 -16.93 12.56
C GLY A 292 49.02 -17.53 12.35
N TYR A 293 48.06 -16.78 11.83
CA TYR A 293 46.81 -17.35 11.34
C TYR A 293 47.07 -18.25 10.12
N ALA A 294 46.47 -19.43 10.08
CA ALA A 294 46.75 -20.44 9.06
C ALA A 294 46.16 -20.11 7.67
N HIS A 295 45.15 -19.24 7.61
CA HIS A 295 44.37 -18.97 6.40
C HIS A 295 44.21 -17.47 6.08
N PRO A 296 45.31 -16.69 5.98
CA PRO A 296 45.24 -15.24 5.73
C PRO A 296 44.48 -14.87 4.44
N GLU A 297 44.35 -15.79 3.47
CA GLU A 297 43.58 -15.59 2.24
C GLU A 297 42.07 -15.53 2.46
N ALA A 298 41.56 -16.11 3.55
CA ALA A 298 40.13 -16.24 3.82
C ALA A 298 39.44 -14.87 3.82
N ILE A 299 40.05 -13.89 4.47
CA ILE A 299 39.44 -12.57 4.64
C ILE A 299 39.47 -11.72 3.37
N ILE A 300 40.48 -11.90 2.52
CA ILE A 300 40.54 -11.25 1.20
C ILE A 300 39.45 -11.83 0.30
N LYS A 301 39.24 -13.15 0.32
CA LYS A 301 38.16 -13.80 -0.43
C LYS A 301 36.77 -13.35 0.03
N ILE A 302 36.58 -13.17 1.34
CA ILE A 302 35.34 -12.61 1.90
C ILE A 302 35.12 -11.18 1.38
N ASN A 303 36.15 -10.33 1.37
CA ASN A 303 36.03 -8.97 0.85
C ASN A 303 35.84 -8.91 -0.67
N ASN A 304 36.38 -9.84 -1.46
CA ASN A 304 36.03 -9.99 -2.88
C ASN A 304 34.54 -10.34 -3.06
N LEU A 305 34.00 -11.20 -2.20
CA LEU A 305 32.58 -11.57 -2.22
C LEU A 305 31.68 -10.39 -1.87
N TYR A 306 32.06 -9.59 -0.86
CA TYR A 306 31.36 -8.34 -0.54
C TYR A 306 31.40 -7.37 -1.71
N LEU A 307 32.58 -7.15 -2.30
CA LEU A 307 32.75 -6.28 -3.47
C LEU A 307 31.81 -6.66 -4.62
N ARG A 308 31.61 -7.96 -4.84
CA ARG A 308 30.75 -8.51 -5.89
C ARG A 308 29.25 -8.41 -5.57
N ASP A 309 28.85 -8.72 -4.34
CA ASP A 309 27.46 -9.04 -4.00
C ASP A 309 26.81 -8.10 -2.96
N GLU A 310 27.49 -7.06 -2.47
CA GLU A 310 26.96 -6.23 -1.39
C GLU A 310 25.62 -5.55 -1.71
N PHE A 311 25.36 -5.23 -2.99
CA PHE A 311 24.07 -4.68 -3.44
C PHE A 311 22.97 -5.74 -3.53
N LYS A 312 23.33 -7.02 -3.72
CA LYS A 312 22.36 -8.12 -3.82
C LYS A 312 21.81 -8.52 -2.45
N TYR A 313 22.66 -8.47 -1.43
CA TYR A 313 22.32 -8.93 -0.08
C TYR A 313 22.21 -7.78 0.93
N GLY A 314 22.55 -6.55 0.55
CA GLY A 314 22.50 -5.38 1.43
C GLY A 314 23.73 -5.25 2.34
N THR A 315 23.93 -4.04 2.84
CA THR A 315 25.13 -3.66 3.60
C THR A 315 24.95 -3.71 5.11
N SER A 316 23.76 -4.09 5.57
CA SER A 316 23.42 -4.23 6.99
C SER A 316 24.22 -5.38 7.61
N PHE A 317 25.21 -5.03 8.45
CA PHE A 317 26.08 -5.94 9.19
C PHE A 317 26.96 -6.86 8.32
N MET A 318 28.13 -6.35 7.93
CA MET A 318 29.20 -7.10 7.24
C MET A 318 30.44 -7.25 8.12
N LEU A 319 31.00 -8.46 8.18
CA LEU A 319 32.06 -8.82 9.12
C LEU A 319 33.43 -8.44 8.55
N SER A 320 34.15 -7.55 9.25
CA SER A 320 35.49 -7.09 8.84
C SER A 320 35.56 -6.66 7.36
N ARG A 321 34.53 -5.93 6.91
CA ARG A 321 34.48 -5.35 5.56
C ARG A 321 35.37 -4.11 5.49
N ASN A 322 36.19 -4.06 4.44
CA ASN A 322 36.80 -2.83 3.95
C ASN A 322 35.89 -2.16 2.91
N PHE A 323 35.90 -0.83 2.90
CA PHE A 323 35.23 -0.05 1.86
C PHE A 323 36.09 0.00 0.58
N PHE A 324 35.47 -0.20 -0.58
CA PHE A 324 36.15 -0.20 -1.88
C PHE A 324 35.30 0.55 -2.91
N ALA A 325 35.77 1.73 -3.28
CA ALA A 325 35.28 2.57 -4.36
C ALA A 325 36.48 3.07 -5.17
N PRO A 326 36.47 3.03 -6.51
CA PRO A 326 37.51 3.67 -7.32
C PRO A 326 37.66 5.16 -6.95
N ALA A 327 38.89 5.66 -6.88
CA ALA A 327 39.16 7.06 -6.57
C ALA A 327 38.45 8.01 -7.55
N ASP A 328 38.37 7.64 -8.83
CA ASP A 328 37.72 8.42 -9.89
C ASP A 328 36.24 8.07 -10.12
N GLU A 329 35.58 7.34 -9.21
CA GLU A 329 34.20 6.85 -9.35
C GLU A 329 33.22 7.95 -9.76
N ALA A 330 33.10 9.03 -8.98
CA ALA A 330 32.17 10.13 -9.27
C ALA A 330 32.41 10.76 -10.66
N ARG A 331 33.68 10.90 -11.08
CA ARG A 331 34.06 11.47 -12.38
C ARG A 331 33.69 10.51 -13.51
N TYR A 332 33.99 9.23 -13.36
CA TYR A 332 33.73 8.22 -14.37
C TYR A 332 32.24 8.05 -14.61
N GLU A 333 31.45 7.90 -13.53
CA GLU A 333 30.01 7.71 -13.60
C GLU A 333 29.30 8.95 -14.15
N SER A 334 29.67 10.15 -13.71
CA SER A 334 29.13 11.40 -14.27
C SER A 334 29.34 11.50 -15.78
N LYS A 335 30.54 11.16 -16.27
CA LYS A 335 30.84 11.13 -17.70
C LYS A 335 30.02 10.07 -18.44
N ALA A 336 29.90 8.87 -17.87
CA ALA A 336 29.11 7.80 -18.46
C ALA A 336 27.64 8.20 -18.62
N VAL A 337 27.05 8.81 -17.59
CA VAL A 337 25.70 9.38 -17.63
C VAL A 337 25.56 10.41 -18.76
N GLN A 338 26.51 11.34 -18.88
CA GLN A 338 26.50 12.34 -19.96
C GLN A 338 26.58 11.68 -21.34
N GLU A 339 27.42 10.67 -21.53
CA GLU A 339 27.55 9.93 -22.80
C GLU A 339 26.26 9.15 -23.16
N ILE A 340 25.57 8.58 -22.17
CA ILE A 340 24.27 7.92 -22.35
C ILE A 340 23.20 8.94 -22.76
N LEU A 341 23.10 10.05 -22.03
CA LEU A 341 22.11 11.11 -22.26
C LEU A 341 22.33 11.78 -23.63
N ALA A 342 23.59 11.99 -24.03
CA ALA A 342 23.96 12.48 -25.35
C ALA A 342 23.70 11.47 -26.49
N GLY A 343 23.47 10.19 -26.14
CA GLY A 343 23.29 9.11 -27.12
C GLY A 343 24.57 8.67 -27.81
N THR A 344 25.74 9.08 -27.30
CA THR A 344 27.05 8.66 -27.83
C THR A 344 27.45 7.26 -27.39
N LYS A 345 26.82 6.75 -26.32
CA LYS A 345 26.98 5.39 -25.80
C LYS A 345 25.64 4.77 -25.38
N THR A 346 25.68 3.48 -25.11
CA THR A 346 24.59 2.64 -24.61
C THR A 346 25.01 1.94 -23.30
N PRO A 347 24.07 1.42 -22.49
CA PRO A 347 24.40 0.65 -21.29
C PRO A 347 25.34 -0.54 -21.57
N ALA A 348 25.25 -1.14 -22.76
CA ALA A 348 26.10 -2.27 -23.16
C ALA A 348 27.61 -1.92 -23.18
N ASP A 349 27.95 -0.65 -23.42
CA ASP A 349 29.34 -0.19 -23.47
C ASP A 349 30.04 -0.18 -22.09
N PHE A 350 29.27 -0.38 -21.01
CA PHE A 350 29.74 -0.33 -19.63
C PHE A 350 29.68 -1.69 -18.89
N LYS A 351 29.31 -2.78 -19.57
CA LYS A 351 29.12 -4.10 -18.93
C LYS A 351 30.37 -4.67 -18.25
N ASP A 352 31.55 -4.35 -18.77
CA ASP A 352 32.83 -4.86 -18.24
C ASP A 352 33.46 -3.91 -17.19
N LYS A 353 32.66 -3.06 -16.56
CA LYS A 353 33.08 -2.02 -15.59
C LYS A 353 32.58 -2.29 -14.17
N SER A 354 32.64 -3.55 -13.76
CA SER A 354 32.18 -4.02 -12.44
C SER A 354 32.88 -3.38 -11.24
N GLU A 355 34.03 -2.73 -11.43
CA GLU A 355 34.66 -1.90 -10.39
C GLU A 355 33.83 -0.66 -10.00
N TYR A 356 32.94 -0.16 -10.87
CA TYR A 356 32.01 0.95 -10.61
C TYR A 356 30.62 0.38 -10.34
N LYS A 357 30.31 0.18 -9.05
CA LYS A 357 29.20 -0.71 -8.67
C LYS A 357 27.82 -0.13 -8.95
N LEU A 358 27.69 1.19 -8.92
CA LEU A 358 26.41 1.89 -9.15
C LEU A 358 26.15 2.14 -10.64
N LEU A 359 27.20 2.05 -11.47
CA LEU A 359 27.16 2.44 -12.87
C LEU A 359 26.12 1.69 -13.68
N GLU A 360 26.04 0.36 -13.58
CA GLU A 360 25.15 -0.45 -14.44
C GLU A 360 23.68 -0.07 -14.26
N ASN A 361 23.24 0.07 -13.02
CA ASN A 361 21.87 0.51 -12.71
C ASN A 361 21.65 1.94 -13.21
N THR A 362 22.60 2.83 -12.96
CA THR A 362 22.52 4.24 -13.34
C THR A 362 22.39 4.41 -14.86
N VAL A 363 23.26 3.80 -15.65
CA VAL A 363 23.22 3.94 -17.12
C VAL A 363 21.98 3.31 -17.75
N SER A 364 21.41 2.28 -17.11
CA SER A 364 20.22 1.57 -17.60
C SER A 364 18.92 2.33 -17.33
N THR A 365 18.87 3.14 -16.27
CA THR A 365 17.65 3.81 -15.80
C THR A 365 17.62 5.31 -16.09
N ILE A 366 18.77 5.98 -16.25
CA ILE A 366 18.84 7.46 -16.29
C ILE A 366 17.97 8.14 -17.37
N LYS A 367 17.72 7.48 -18.50
CA LYS A 367 16.83 8.03 -19.56
C LYS A 367 15.34 7.98 -19.21
N GLN A 368 14.98 7.20 -18.19
CA GLN A 368 13.62 7.07 -17.70
C GLN A 368 13.33 8.14 -16.64
N THR A 369 14.35 8.54 -15.88
CA THR A 369 14.23 9.50 -14.77
C THR A 369 14.62 10.93 -15.16
N LYS A 370 15.58 11.14 -16.07
CA LYS A 370 15.98 12.48 -16.51
C LYS A 370 15.15 12.95 -17.70
N LEU A 371 14.54 14.13 -17.61
CA LEU A 371 13.74 14.74 -18.67
C LEU A 371 14.57 15.68 -19.54
N LYS A 372 14.18 15.83 -20.81
CA LYS A 372 14.81 16.78 -21.73
C LYS A 372 14.39 18.22 -21.40
N PRO A 373 15.27 19.22 -21.62
CA PRO A 373 16.65 19.08 -22.08
C PRO A 373 17.60 18.65 -20.95
N TYR A 374 18.52 17.74 -21.26
CA TYR A 374 19.32 17.01 -20.25
C TYR A 374 20.42 17.82 -19.56
N ASP A 375 20.76 18.99 -20.11
CA ASP A 375 21.71 19.93 -19.54
C ASP A 375 21.14 20.75 -18.38
N GLN A 376 19.80 20.77 -18.23
CA GLN A 376 19.14 21.45 -17.11
C GLN A 376 19.13 20.56 -15.88
N LEU A 377 19.67 21.05 -14.77
CA LEU A 377 19.79 20.27 -13.53
C LEU A 377 18.57 20.38 -12.60
N GLY A 378 17.70 21.36 -12.84
CA GLY A 378 16.58 21.66 -11.94
C GLY A 378 15.62 20.50 -11.74
N ILE A 379 15.01 20.44 -10.55
CA ILE A 379 14.12 19.33 -10.11
C ILE A 379 12.92 19.09 -11.05
N SER A 380 12.47 20.13 -11.78
CA SER A 380 11.41 20.04 -12.79
C SER A 380 11.80 19.27 -14.06
N TYR A 381 13.10 19.01 -14.26
CA TYR A 381 13.65 18.24 -15.38
C TYR A 381 13.99 16.81 -14.98
N TRP A 382 13.32 16.31 -13.94
CA TRP A 382 13.38 14.93 -13.48
C TRP A 382 11.94 14.41 -13.37
N ASP A 383 11.72 13.17 -13.79
CA ASP A 383 10.45 12.47 -13.56
C ASP A 383 10.42 11.98 -12.11
N GLN A 384 9.87 12.82 -11.25
CA GLN A 384 9.76 12.59 -9.81
C GLN A 384 8.78 11.45 -9.45
N HIS A 385 7.95 11.04 -10.40
CA HIS A 385 6.98 9.96 -10.21
C HIS A 385 7.54 8.60 -10.64
N ASN A 386 8.64 8.59 -11.38
CA ASN A 386 9.33 7.37 -11.81
C ASN A 386 9.79 6.55 -10.59
N GLU A 387 9.64 5.23 -10.66
CA GLU A 387 10.06 4.30 -9.60
C GLU A 387 11.59 4.30 -9.36
N ASN A 388 12.37 4.71 -10.36
CA ASN A 388 13.83 4.84 -10.25
C ASN A 388 14.27 6.21 -9.69
N PHE A 389 13.32 7.08 -9.31
CA PHE A 389 13.62 8.32 -8.58
C PHE A 389 13.73 8.01 -7.09
N MET A 390 14.94 8.16 -6.51
CA MET A 390 15.24 7.77 -5.13
C MET A 390 14.33 8.49 -4.11
N ARG A 391 13.74 7.72 -3.19
CA ARG A 391 12.92 8.21 -2.06
C ARG A 391 13.46 7.61 -0.77
N ASP A 392 13.32 8.29 0.36
CA ASP A 392 13.63 7.67 1.66
C ASP A 392 12.69 6.50 1.95
N GLU A 393 13.17 5.58 2.79
CA GLU A 393 12.34 4.50 3.30
C GLU A 393 11.36 5.07 4.32
N VAL A 394 10.07 4.95 4.03
CA VAL A 394 8.98 5.33 4.94
C VAL A 394 8.54 4.10 5.71
N THR A 395 8.41 4.17 7.05
CA THR A 395 7.69 3.13 7.81
C THR A 395 6.23 3.54 7.97
N VAL A 396 5.30 2.65 7.61
CA VAL A 396 3.86 2.85 7.77
C VAL A 396 3.34 1.90 8.83
N THR A 397 2.87 2.44 9.96
CA THR A 397 2.21 1.62 10.98
C THR A 397 0.76 1.33 10.60
N MET A 398 0.32 0.08 10.74
CA MET A 398 -1.02 -0.34 10.30
C MET A 398 -1.82 -1.11 11.36
N GLY A 399 -3.14 -0.91 11.37
CA GLY A 399 -4.10 -1.81 12.02
C GLY A 399 -4.53 -2.90 11.05
N ARG A 400 -3.99 -4.11 11.21
CA ARG A 400 -4.12 -5.23 10.25
C ARG A 400 -5.27 -6.16 10.57
N VAL A 401 -6.17 -6.33 9.59
CA VAL A 401 -7.21 -7.37 9.62
C VAL A 401 -6.61 -8.67 9.12
N THR A 402 -6.73 -9.73 9.90
CA THR A 402 -6.32 -11.08 9.51
C THR A 402 -7.54 -11.98 9.30
N THR A 403 -7.32 -13.14 8.69
CA THR A 403 -8.27 -14.25 8.58
C THR A 403 -7.77 -15.43 9.39
N ALA A 404 -8.67 -16.30 9.84
CA ALA A 404 -8.31 -17.45 10.69
C ALA A 404 -7.44 -18.49 9.96
N ASN A 405 -7.60 -18.63 8.64
CA ASN A 405 -6.89 -19.61 7.82
C ASN A 405 -6.36 -18.95 6.53
N PRO A 406 -5.34 -18.08 6.62
CA PRO A 406 -4.79 -17.42 5.44
C PRO A 406 -4.10 -18.45 4.54
N LYS A 407 -4.23 -18.28 3.22
CA LYS A 407 -3.54 -19.12 2.23
C LYS A 407 -2.08 -18.72 2.00
N LEU A 408 -1.44 -18.06 2.98
CA LEU A 408 -0.06 -17.59 2.83
C LEU A 408 0.92 -18.76 2.60
N PRO A 409 1.86 -18.62 1.65
CA PRO A 409 2.94 -19.60 1.48
C PRO A 409 3.78 -19.77 2.74
N ALA A 410 4.43 -20.93 2.87
CA ALA A 410 5.26 -21.24 4.03
C ALA A 410 6.39 -20.20 4.22
N GLY A 411 6.40 -19.54 5.38
CA GLY A 411 7.40 -18.53 5.75
C GLY A 411 6.94 -17.08 5.57
N ASP A 412 5.85 -16.83 4.83
CA ASP A 412 5.25 -15.50 4.72
C ASP A 412 4.31 -15.22 5.92
N THR A 413 4.19 -13.95 6.28
CA THR A 413 3.30 -13.42 7.34
C THR A 413 2.47 -12.26 6.81
N TYR A 414 1.51 -11.73 7.59
CA TYR A 414 0.77 -10.53 7.17
C TYR A 414 1.67 -9.30 7.04
N GLU A 415 2.64 -9.12 7.94
CA GLU A 415 3.60 -8.02 7.86
C GLU A 415 4.66 -8.23 6.74
N ASN A 416 5.02 -9.48 6.41
CA ASN A 416 6.00 -9.81 5.39
C ASN A 416 5.50 -10.88 4.41
N ASN A 417 4.86 -10.43 3.32
CA ASN A 417 4.38 -11.26 2.23
C ASN A 417 4.65 -10.59 0.88
N ALA A 418 4.30 -11.27 -0.22
CA ALA A 418 4.50 -10.74 -1.57
C ALA A 418 3.84 -9.37 -1.78
N TYR A 419 2.68 -9.11 -1.17
CA TYR A 419 1.97 -7.83 -1.32
C TYR A 419 2.62 -6.71 -0.49
N THR A 420 3.09 -6.97 0.74
CA THR A 420 3.82 -5.95 1.52
C THR A 420 5.20 -5.65 0.92
N ARG A 421 5.88 -6.66 0.35
CA ARG A 421 7.11 -6.47 -0.43
C ARG A 421 6.86 -5.67 -1.70
N LEU A 422 5.73 -5.88 -2.39
CA LEU A 422 5.36 -5.08 -3.56
C LEU A 422 5.11 -3.60 -3.21
N VAL A 423 4.51 -3.30 -2.05
CA VAL A 423 4.40 -1.92 -1.54
C VAL A 423 5.79 -1.33 -1.28
N LYS A 424 6.67 -2.11 -0.65
CA LYS A 424 8.05 -1.71 -0.37
C LYS A 424 8.82 -1.40 -1.66
N GLU A 425 8.72 -2.26 -2.67
CA GLU A 425 9.34 -2.06 -3.98
C GLU A 425 8.77 -0.85 -4.72
N SER A 426 7.44 -0.66 -4.68
CA SER A 426 6.76 0.39 -5.45
C SER A 426 6.94 1.79 -4.86
N PHE A 427 7.00 1.90 -3.54
CA PHE A 427 6.91 3.19 -2.83
C PHE A 427 8.03 3.43 -1.83
N ASN A 428 8.95 2.49 -1.67
CA ASN A 428 9.93 2.44 -0.58
C ASN A 428 9.27 2.44 0.83
N ALA A 429 7.99 2.06 0.93
CA ALA A 429 7.22 2.07 2.17
C ALA A 429 7.23 0.69 2.83
N GLN A 430 7.82 0.60 4.03
CA GLN A 430 7.81 -0.60 4.86
C GLN A 430 6.55 -0.63 5.72
N ILE A 431 5.71 -1.64 5.50
CA ILE A 431 4.54 -1.88 6.36
C ILE A 431 5.01 -2.52 7.67
N LYS A 432 4.46 -2.02 8.78
CA LYS A 432 4.63 -2.57 10.12
C LYS A 432 3.29 -2.60 10.82
N ASP A 433 2.84 -3.76 11.25
CA ASP A 433 1.54 -3.89 11.88
C ASP A 433 1.66 -3.49 13.36
N GLN A 434 0.94 -2.44 13.76
CA GLN A 434 0.86 -2.02 15.16
C GLN A 434 0.02 -3.00 15.98
N PHE A 435 -1.01 -3.56 15.33
CA PHE A 435 -1.76 -4.70 15.82
C PHE A 435 -2.29 -5.52 14.65
N GLU A 436 -2.43 -6.84 14.87
CA GLU A 436 -3.05 -7.77 13.94
C GLU A 436 -4.16 -8.55 14.66
N ALA A 437 -5.37 -8.60 14.11
CA ALA A 437 -6.49 -9.34 14.70
C ALA A 437 -7.55 -9.72 13.65
N ASN A 438 -8.47 -10.61 14.01
CA ASN A 438 -9.59 -11.01 13.17
C ASN A 438 -10.92 -10.93 13.94
N GLY A 439 -12.03 -10.80 13.20
CA GLY A 439 -13.38 -10.77 13.78
C GLY A 439 -13.55 -9.75 14.92
N GLU A 440 -14.22 -10.15 15.99
CA GLU A 440 -14.48 -9.30 17.16
C GLU A 440 -13.22 -8.77 17.84
N ASP A 441 -12.10 -9.51 17.78
CA ASP A 441 -10.84 -9.04 18.33
C ASP A 441 -10.29 -7.84 17.56
N TYR A 442 -10.49 -7.79 16.24
CA TYR A 442 -10.13 -6.61 15.44
C TYR A 442 -10.97 -5.40 15.82
N SER A 443 -12.30 -5.58 15.87
CA SER A 443 -13.23 -4.52 16.29
C SER A 443 -12.89 -3.97 17.67
N ARG A 444 -12.47 -4.84 18.60
CA ARG A 444 -11.99 -4.42 19.93
C ARG A 444 -10.71 -3.59 19.88
N GLN A 445 -9.73 -3.95 19.04
CA GLN A 445 -8.50 -3.17 18.87
C GLN A 445 -8.76 -1.80 18.25
N VAL A 446 -9.62 -1.73 17.22
CA VAL A 446 -10.06 -0.47 16.62
C VAL A 446 -10.74 0.42 17.67
N SER A 447 -11.69 -0.13 18.44
CA SER A 447 -12.37 0.60 19.52
C SER A 447 -11.38 1.14 20.57
N LEU A 448 -10.35 0.36 20.92
CA LEU A 448 -9.31 0.78 21.86
C LEU A 448 -8.45 1.91 21.29
N ALA A 449 -8.07 1.83 20.01
CA ALA A 449 -7.30 2.87 19.33
C ALA A 449 -8.07 4.18 19.19
N ILE A 450 -9.37 4.11 18.87
CA ILE A 450 -10.26 5.28 18.83
C ILE A 450 -10.37 5.90 20.23
N ALA A 451 -10.64 5.10 21.25
CA ALA A 451 -10.82 5.58 22.62
C ALA A 451 -9.54 6.16 23.25
N SER A 452 -8.37 5.64 22.89
CA SER A 452 -7.08 6.16 23.38
C SER A 452 -6.55 7.35 22.58
N GLY A 453 -6.99 7.51 21.33
CA GLY A 453 -6.41 8.44 20.36
C GLY A 453 -5.05 7.98 19.81
N GLU A 454 -4.57 6.79 20.18
CA GLU A 454 -3.29 6.22 19.71
C GLU A 454 -3.52 5.32 18.48
N LEU A 455 -3.84 5.95 17.36
CA LEU A 455 -4.03 5.23 16.10
C LEU A 455 -2.68 4.80 15.48
N PRO A 456 -2.65 3.69 14.73
CA PRO A 456 -1.63 3.49 13.70
C PRO A 456 -1.76 4.55 12.59
N ASP A 457 -0.75 4.71 11.75
CA ASP A 457 -0.78 5.67 10.63
C ASP A 457 -1.97 5.41 9.69
N MET A 458 -2.32 4.14 9.48
CA MET A 458 -3.49 3.75 8.68
C MET A 458 -4.21 2.54 9.29
N MET A 459 -5.54 2.51 9.20
CA MET A 459 -6.34 1.33 9.55
C MET A 459 -7.65 1.28 8.78
N ARG A 460 -8.31 0.11 8.80
CA ARG A 460 -9.69 -0.05 8.34
C ARG A 460 -10.63 0.13 9.52
N VAL A 461 -11.70 0.90 9.34
CA VAL A 461 -12.87 0.89 10.23
C VAL A 461 -14.03 0.19 9.53
N ASP A 462 -14.89 -0.48 10.31
CA ASP A 462 -15.93 -1.39 9.82
C ASP A 462 -17.34 -0.77 9.89
N SER A 463 -17.44 0.51 10.21
CA SER A 463 -18.72 1.23 10.18
C SER A 463 -18.57 2.73 9.96
N LYS A 464 -19.65 3.36 9.47
CA LYS A 464 -19.77 4.83 9.38
C LYS A 464 -19.77 5.49 10.76
N ASP A 465 -20.24 4.78 11.79
CA ASP A 465 -20.22 5.23 13.18
C ASP A 465 -18.78 5.40 13.70
N GLU A 466 -17.92 4.40 13.48
CA GLU A 466 -16.49 4.47 13.84
C GLU A 466 -15.79 5.59 13.06
N LEU A 467 -16.08 5.73 11.77
CA LEU A 467 -15.58 6.84 10.97
C LEU A 467 -16.00 8.20 11.56
N LYS A 468 -17.29 8.34 11.92
CA LYS A 468 -17.80 9.58 12.53
C LYS A 468 -17.18 9.85 13.89
N GLU A 469 -17.01 8.84 14.74
CA GLU A 469 -16.36 8.98 16.04
C GLU A 469 -14.92 9.48 15.90
N LEU A 470 -14.18 8.97 14.91
CA LEU A 470 -12.83 9.46 14.58
C LEU A 470 -12.82 10.92 14.13
N VAL A 471 -13.80 11.35 13.33
CA VAL A 471 -13.93 12.75 12.89
C VAL A 471 -14.32 13.66 14.05
N ASP A 472 -15.32 13.26 14.85
CA ASP A 472 -15.81 14.02 16.00
C ASP A 472 -14.69 14.21 17.05
N ASN A 473 -13.77 13.24 17.17
CA ASN A 473 -12.59 13.29 18.02
C ASN A 473 -11.34 13.91 17.35
N ASP A 474 -11.44 14.37 16.11
CA ASP A 474 -10.36 15.00 15.34
C ASP A 474 -9.09 14.12 15.18
N LEU A 475 -9.27 12.82 14.96
CA LEU A 475 -8.19 11.82 14.97
C LEU A 475 -7.67 11.43 13.59
N ILE A 476 -8.33 11.82 12.51
CA ILE A 476 -8.02 11.39 11.14
C ILE A 476 -7.91 12.55 10.15
N GLU A 477 -7.15 12.35 9.08
CA GLU A 477 -6.89 13.34 8.04
C GLU A 477 -8.06 13.57 7.08
N ASP A 478 -8.11 14.79 6.52
CA ASP A 478 -8.96 15.10 5.37
C ASP A 478 -8.30 14.58 4.09
N MET A 479 -8.90 13.53 3.51
CA MET A 479 -8.39 12.84 2.33
C MET A 479 -8.84 13.47 1.01
N THR A 480 -9.57 14.59 1.04
CA THR A 480 -10.20 15.19 -0.16
C THR A 480 -9.19 15.54 -1.25
N GLU A 481 -8.15 16.33 -0.92
CA GLU A 481 -7.15 16.76 -1.91
C GLU A 481 -6.20 15.61 -2.28
N VAL A 482 -5.90 14.74 -1.32
CA VAL A 482 -5.11 13.53 -1.55
C VAL A 482 -5.79 12.61 -2.58
N TYR A 483 -7.08 12.34 -2.42
CA TYR A 483 -7.86 11.55 -3.38
C TYR A 483 -7.87 12.21 -4.76
N LYS A 484 -8.18 13.51 -4.85
CA LYS A 484 -8.22 14.23 -6.14
C LYS A 484 -6.89 14.16 -6.88
N GLN A 485 -5.78 14.37 -6.16
CA GLN A 485 -4.44 14.45 -6.73
C GLN A 485 -3.87 13.09 -7.11
N TYR A 486 -4.10 12.06 -6.28
CA TYR A 486 -3.36 10.80 -6.38
C TYR A 486 -4.20 9.60 -6.82
N ALA A 487 -5.54 9.63 -6.73
CA ALA A 487 -6.35 8.54 -7.28
C ALA A 487 -6.26 8.51 -8.81
N THR A 488 -6.02 7.34 -9.38
CA THR A 488 -6.00 7.18 -10.85
C THR A 488 -7.39 7.37 -11.45
N ASP A 489 -7.45 7.64 -12.75
CA ASP A 489 -8.72 7.76 -13.47
C ASP A 489 -9.57 6.48 -13.37
N ASN A 490 -8.94 5.30 -13.33
CA ASN A 490 -9.64 4.04 -13.14
C ASN A 490 -10.28 3.94 -11.74
N ILE A 491 -9.57 4.31 -10.67
CA ILE A 491 -10.14 4.34 -9.30
C ILE A 491 -11.28 5.38 -9.21
N LYS A 492 -11.15 6.53 -9.86
CA LYS A 492 -12.23 7.53 -9.94
C LYS A 492 -13.46 6.98 -10.65
N GLN A 493 -13.28 6.32 -11.80
CA GLN A 493 -14.36 5.65 -12.52
C GLN A 493 -15.06 4.57 -11.71
N ILE A 494 -14.29 3.79 -10.92
CA ILE A 494 -14.87 2.81 -9.99
C ILE A 494 -15.82 3.51 -9.01
N TYR A 495 -15.42 4.61 -8.38
CA TYR A 495 -16.31 5.32 -7.46
C TYR A 495 -17.47 6.04 -8.16
N ASP A 496 -17.23 6.61 -9.34
CA ASP A 496 -18.26 7.27 -10.15
C ASP A 496 -19.38 6.29 -10.56
N SER A 497 -19.07 5.00 -10.71
CA SER A 497 -20.07 3.96 -11.03
C SER A 497 -21.18 3.80 -9.97
N TYR A 498 -20.98 4.33 -8.76
CA TYR A 498 -21.97 4.34 -7.69
C TYR A 498 -22.82 5.61 -7.65
N ASP A 499 -22.72 6.49 -8.66
CA ASP A 499 -23.41 7.78 -8.73
C ASP A 499 -23.13 8.65 -7.49
N GLY A 500 -21.88 8.67 -7.03
CA GLY A 500 -21.43 9.44 -5.86
C GLY A 500 -21.68 8.78 -4.50
N ARG A 501 -22.61 7.82 -4.40
CA ARG A 501 -23.05 7.24 -3.11
C ARG A 501 -21.91 6.63 -2.28
N ALA A 502 -20.91 6.03 -2.94
CA ALA A 502 -19.77 5.43 -2.24
C ALA A 502 -18.90 6.48 -1.53
N LEU A 503 -18.57 7.58 -2.21
CA LEU A 503 -17.77 8.67 -1.63
C LEU A 503 -18.58 9.50 -0.62
N ASP A 504 -19.87 9.69 -0.87
CA ASP A 504 -20.78 10.37 0.07
C ASP A 504 -20.83 9.65 1.42
N ASN A 505 -20.80 8.31 1.42
CA ASN A 505 -20.73 7.51 2.65
C ASN A 505 -19.48 7.76 3.49
N ALA A 506 -18.37 8.13 2.85
CA ALA A 506 -17.10 8.46 3.48
C ALA A 506 -16.91 9.97 3.72
N THR A 507 -17.89 10.79 3.32
CA THR A 507 -17.83 12.25 3.41
C THR A 507 -18.57 12.75 4.65
N ILE A 508 -17.88 13.55 5.47
CA ILE A 508 -18.43 14.16 6.68
C ILE A 508 -18.10 15.65 6.63
N ASP A 509 -19.13 16.50 6.79
CA ASP A 509 -19.03 17.97 6.69
C ASP A 509 -18.35 18.45 5.39
N GLY A 510 -18.65 17.79 4.27
CA GLY A 510 -18.11 18.12 2.94
C GLY A 510 -16.65 17.71 2.70
N ARG A 511 -16.03 16.98 3.64
CA ARG A 511 -14.67 16.47 3.54
C ARG A 511 -14.67 14.95 3.44
N LEU A 512 -13.87 14.40 2.53
CA LEU A 512 -13.67 12.96 2.42
C LEU A 512 -12.78 12.49 3.58
N MET A 513 -13.38 11.84 4.58
CA MET A 513 -12.69 11.48 5.82
C MET A 513 -12.16 10.03 5.81
N GLY A 514 -12.42 9.27 4.74
CA GLY A 514 -11.87 7.95 4.53
C GLY A 514 -11.94 7.53 3.07
N LEU A 515 -11.20 6.48 2.70
CA LEU A 515 -11.29 5.86 1.39
C LEU A 515 -12.24 4.65 1.49
N PRO A 516 -13.44 4.71 0.88
CA PRO A 516 -14.45 3.68 1.07
C PRO A 516 -14.09 2.38 0.35
N ALA A 517 -14.22 1.25 1.04
CA ALA A 517 -14.40 -0.03 0.36
C ALA A 517 -15.73 -0.01 -0.40
N THR A 518 -15.85 -0.76 -1.47
CA THR A 518 -17.06 -0.79 -2.30
C THR A 518 -17.81 -2.11 -2.15
N SER A 519 -19.13 -2.05 -2.12
CA SER A 519 -20.05 -3.18 -2.19
C SER A 519 -20.93 -3.03 -3.43
N LEU A 520 -20.96 -4.07 -4.27
CA LEU A 520 -21.68 -4.04 -5.54
C LEU A 520 -23.18 -3.83 -5.32
N ASP A 521 -23.81 -3.07 -6.22
CA ASP A 521 -25.27 -3.03 -6.25
C ASP A 521 -25.82 -4.42 -6.60
N SER A 522 -26.87 -4.76 -5.87
CA SER A 522 -27.39 -6.11 -5.85
C SER A 522 -28.47 -6.32 -6.88
N ALA A 523 -28.54 -7.53 -7.44
CA ALA A 523 -29.60 -7.94 -8.34
C ALA A 523 -30.95 -8.10 -7.61
N PRO A 524 -32.08 -8.24 -8.34
CA PRO A 524 -33.31 -8.68 -7.70
C PRO A 524 -33.14 -10.05 -7.05
N THR A 525 -33.94 -10.32 -6.01
CA THR A 525 -34.10 -11.70 -5.52
C THR A 525 -34.62 -12.56 -6.67
N MET A 526 -33.95 -13.69 -6.92
CA MET A 526 -34.32 -14.61 -7.98
C MET A 526 -35.32 -15.65 -7.47
N VAL A 527 -36.12 -16.18 -8.39
CA VAL A 527 -37.02 -17.31 -8.19
C VAL A 527 -36.49 -18.48 -9.01
N TRP A 528 -35.85 -19.43 -8.34
CA TRP A 528 -35.31 -20.64 -8.93
C TRP A 528 -36.37 -21.73 -8.93
N VAL A 529 -36.77 -22.21 -10.11
CA VAL A 529 -37.84 -23.21 -10.25
C VAL A 529 -37.28 -24.47 -10.89
N ARG A 530 -37.71 -25.64 -10.40
CA ARG A 530 -37.44 -26.96 -10.99
C ARG A 530 -38.01 -27.04 -12.40
N GLN A 531 -37.17 -26.80 -13.41
CA GLN A 531 -37.54 -26.85 -14.81
C GLN A 531 -38.00 -28.23 -15.23
N ASP A 532 -37.35 -29.28 -14.73
CA ASP A 532 -37.76 -30.65 -15.01
C ASP A 532 -39.16 -30.99 -14.45
N TRP A 533 -39.59 -30.34 -13.37
CA TRP A 533 -40.96 -30.46 -12.86
C TRP A 533 -41.96 -29.68 -13.72
N LEU A 534 -41.60 -28.48 -14.17
CA LEU A 534 -42.43 -27.72 -15.13
C LEU A 534 -42.65 -28.53 -16.41
N ASP A 535 -41.60 -29.15 -16.94
CA ASP A 535 -41.65 -29.97 -18.15
C ASP A 535 -42.57 -31.19 -17.99
N VAL A 536 -42.47 -31.91 -16.86
CA VAL A 536 -43.33 -33.07 -16.55
C VAL A 536 -44.80 -32.66 -16.44
N LEU A 537 -45.08 -31.47 -15.90
CA LEU A 537 -46.44 -30.96 -15.72
C LEU A 537 -46.95 -30.20 -16.95
N GLY A 538 -46.09 -29.92 -17.95
CA GLY A 538 -46.44 -29.13 -19.13
C GLY A 538 -46.74 -27.66 -18.82
N ILE A 539 -46.13 -27.12 -17.75
CA ILE A 539 -46.32 -25.72 -17.33
C ILE A 539 -45.33 -24.84 -18.07
N LYS A 540 -45.83 -23.82 -18.78
CA LYS A 540 -45.00 -22.75 -19.36
C LYS A 540 -45.08 -21.51 -18.46
N LEU A 541 -44.13 -21.38 -17.54
CA LEU A 541 -44.12 -20.36 -16.49
C LEU A 541 -43.87 -18.94 -17.03
N ASP A 542 -42.92 -18.82 -17.95
CA ASP A 542 -42.52 -17.56 -18.58
C ASP A 542 -42.99 -17.55 -20.04
N ALA A 543 -44.16 -16.94 -20.27
CA ALA A 543 -44.88 -17.07 -21.53
C ALA A 543 -44.25 -16.22 -22.65
N ASP A 544 -43.81 -15.01 -22.32
CA ASP A 544 -43.15 -14.05 -23.20
C ASP A 544 -41.62 -14.24 -23.24
N GLY A 545 -41.05 -14.97 -22.29
CA GLY A 545 -39.65 -15.38 -22.31
C GLY A 545 -38.72 -14.27 -21.88
N ASP A 546 -39.20 -13.26 -21.14
CA ASP A 546 -38.40 -12.14 -20.68
C ASP A 546 -37.62 -12.49 -19.38
N GLY A 547 -38.08 -13.50 -18.64
CA GLY A 547 -37.50 -13.98 -17.38
C GLY A 547 -38.00 -13.24 -16.12
N ALA A 548 -38.85 -12.22 -16.29
CA ALA A 548 -39.53 -11.49 -15.23
C ALA A 548 -41.00 -11.93 -15.19
N ILE A 549 -41.33 -12.83 -14.26
CA ILE A 549 -42.65 -13.47 -14.20
C ILE A 549 -43.55 -12.78 -13.18
N LYS A 550 -44.86 -12.99 -13.33
CA LYS A 550 -45.86 -12.46 -12.41
C LYS A 550 -45.96 -13.30 -11.15
N LEU A 551 -46.29 -12.65 -10.05
CA LEU A 551 -46.50 -13.31 -8.76
C LEU A 551 -47.58 -14.40 -8.84
N GLU A 552 -48.66 -14.14 -9.58
CA GLU A 552 -49.76 -15.10 -9.77
C GLU A 552 -49.34 -16.38 -10.50
N ASP A 553 -48.29 -16.32 -11.32
CA ASP A 553 -47.80 -17.49 -12.06
C ASP A 553 -46.92 -18.37 -11.17
N VAL A 554 -46.20 -17.78 -10.21
CA VAL A 554 -45.55 -18.53 -9.13
C VAL A 554 -46.58 -19.21 -8.24
N GLU A 555 -47.66 -18.53 -7.87
CA GLU A 555 -48.75 -19.12 -7.06
C GLU A 555 -49.32 -20.39 -7.71
N LYS A 556 -49.77 -20.27 -8.96
CA LYS A 556 -50.36 -21.40 -9.70
C LYS A 556 -49.38 -22.56 -9.83
N THR A 557 -48.10 -22.24 -10.04
CA THR A 557 -47.05 -23.26 -10.15
C THR A 557 -46.83 -23.98 -8.83
N ALA A 558 -46.76 -23.25 -7.71
CA ALA A 558 -46.63 -23.84 -6.38
C ALA A 558 -47.83 -24.74 -6.04
N GLU A 559 -49.05 -24.31 -6.37
CA GLU A 559 -50.27 -25.11 -6.17
C GLU A 559 -50.27 -26.40 -7.00
N GLU A 560 -49.86 -26.35 -8.27
CA GLU A 560 -49.75 -27.56 -9.09
C GLU A 560 -48.61 -28.48 -8.60
N PHE A 561 -47.48 -27.94 -8.12
CA PHE A 561 -46.43 -28.75 -7.48
C PHE A 561 -46.96 -29.48 -6.23
N LEU A 562 -47.69 -28.78 -5.36
CA LEU A 562 -48.31 -29.37 -4.17
C LEU A 562 -49.35 -30.46 -4.51
N LYS A 563 -50.15 -30.21 -5.54
CA LYS A 563 -51.25 -31.09 -5.94
C LYS A 563 -50.79 -32.32 -6.72
N LYS A 564 -49.74 -32.18 -7.53
CA LYS A 564 -49.26 -33.22 -8.43
C LYS A 564 -48.03 -33.97 -7.90
N ASP A 565 -47.33 -33.42 -6.91
CA ASP A 565 -46.13 -33.99 -6.30
C ASP A 565 -45.14 -34.53 -7.36
N PRO A 566 -44.66 -33.67 -8.29
CA PRO A 566 -43.71 -34.09 -9.33
C PRO A 566 -42.41 -34.65 -8.76
N GLY A 567 -42.04 -34.29 -7.53
CA GLY A 567 -40.93 -34.88 -6.77
C GLY A 567 -41.19 -36.30 -6.25
N GLN A 568 -42.44 -36.78 -6.33
CA GLN A 568 -42.87 -38.13 -5.93
C GLN A 568 -42.52 -38.47 -4.47
N THR A 569 -42.59 -37.48 -3.59
CA THR A 569 -42.18 -37.63 -2.18
C THR A 569 -43.30 -38.21 -1.30
N GLY A 570 -44.54 -38.16 -1.78
CA GLY A 570 -45.76 -38.42 -1.02
C GLY A 570 -46.06 -37.37 0.04
N LYS A 571 -45.22 -36.34 0.18
CA LYS A 571 -45.31 -35.26 1.16
C LYS A 571 -44.73 -33.95 0.57
N PRO A 572 -45.31 -33.44 -0.53
CA PRO A 572 -44.87 -32.18 -1.10
C PRO A 572 -45.08 -31.07 -0.08
N VAL A 573 -44.13 -30.15 -0.03
CA VAL A 573 -44.15 -28.95 0.82
C VAL A 573 -44.19 -27.75 -0.11
N GLY A 574 -44.89 -26.69 0.32
CA GLY A 574 -44.94 -25.42 -0.38
C GLY A 574 -43.57 -24.74 -0.45
N ILE A 575 -43.55 -23.44 -0.69
CA ILE A 575 -42.34 -22.63 -0.72
C ILE A 575 -41.87 -22.42 0.73
N PRO A 576 -40.69 -22.95 1.10
CA PRO A 576 -40.13 -22.71 2.42
C PRO A 576 -39.40 -21.36 2.46
N PHE A 577 -39.70 -20.56 3.49
CA PHE A 577 -39.02 -19.30 3.77
C PHE A 577 -38.36 -19.34 5.15
N VAL A 578 -37.20 -18.69 5.29
CA VAL A 578 -36.61 -18.46 6.61
C VAL A 578 -37.46 -17.49 7.42
N ASN A 579 -37.42 -17.64 8.73
CA ASN A 579 -38.18 -16.78 9.64
C ASN A 579 -37.64 -15.34 9.74
N THR A 580 -36.47 -15.04 9.16
CA THR A 580 -35.90 -13.69 9.12
C THR A 580 -36.65 -12.75 8.16
N LEU A 581 -37.58 -13.28 7.33
CA LEU A 581 -38.55 -12.59 6.44
C LEU A 581 -37.96 -11.66 5.38
N ASN A 582 -36.97 -10.84 5.71
CA ASN A 582 -36.26 -9.95 4.80
C ASN A 582 -34.77 -9.79 5.19
N THR A 583 -34.02 -9.10 4.34
CA THR A 583 -32.62 -8.71 4.56
C THR A 583 -32.31 -7.40 3.82
N THR A 584 -31.40 -6.60 4.36
CA THR A 584 -30.81 -5.43 3.69
C THR A 584 -29.52 -5.77 2.93
N ASP A 585 -29.04 -7.01 3.04
CA ASP A 585 -27.91 -7.57 2.29
C ASP A 585 -28.41 -8.65 1.32
N TYR A 586 -28.16 -8.46 0.04
CA TYR A 586 -28.55 -9.38 -1.02
C TYR A 586 -27.95 -10.78 -0.87
N ASN A 587 -26.72 -10.90 -0.37
CA ASN A 587 -26.10 -12.21 -0.19
C ASN A 587 -26.84 -13.03 0.88
N GLY A 588 -27.50 -12.35 1.83
CA GLY A 588 -28.41 -12.93 2.81
C GLY A 588 -29.83 -13.18 2.30
N SER A 589 -30.14 -12.94 1.01
CA SER A 589 -31.53 -12.99 0.51
C SER A 589 -32.09 -14.40 0.29
N ALA A 590 -31.25 -15.43 0.45
CA ALA A 590 -31.64 -16.82 0.31
C ALA A 590 -32.83 -17.18 1.22
N TYR A 591 -33.87 -17.74 0.59
CA TYR A 591 -35.11 -18.16 1.22
C TYR A 591 -35.86 -17.05 1.96
N THR A 592 -35.59 -15.78 1.66
CA THR A 592 -36.33 -14.63 2.20
C THR A 592 -37.54 -14.29 1.32
N MET A 593 -38.43 -13.45 1.84
CA MET A 593 -39.63 -13.00 1.13
C MET A 593 -39.40 -11.70 0.33
N LEU A 594 -38.15 -11.24 0.22
CA LEU A 594 -37.80 -9.96 -0.44
C LEU A 594 -38.32 -9.90 -1.88
N GLY A 595 -38.22 -11.00 -2.62
CA GLY A 595 -38.73 -11.06 -4.00
C GLY A 595 -40.24 -10.84 -4.09
N VAL A 596 -41.02 -11.34 -3.12
CA VAL A 596 -42.47 -11.08 -3.08
C VAL A 596 -42.73 -9.64 -2.65
N ALA A 597 -42.00 -9.15 -1.65
CA ALA A 597 -42.12 -7.78 -1.14
C ALA A 597 -41.89 -6.74 -2.26
N SER A 598 -40.87 -6.93 -3.09
CA SER A 598 -40.54 -5.99 -4.16
C SER A 598 -41.65 -5.87 -5.22
N THR A 599 -42.47 -6.90 -5.45
CA THR A 599 -43.64 -6.81 -6.36
C THR A 599 -44.71 -5.83 -5.88
N LYS A 600 -44.73 -5.52 -4.58
CA LYS A 600 -45.63 -4.54 -3.97
C LYS A 600 -44.94 -3.20 -3.68
N GLY A 601 -43.72 -3.01 -4.19
CA GLY A 601 -42.88 -1.85 -3.86
C GLY A 601 -42.44 -1.83 -2.39
N ALA A 602 -42.56 -2.95 -1.67
CA ALA A 602 -42.23 -3.05 -0.26
C ALA A 602 -40.76 -3.40 -0.08
N PHE A 603 -40.06 -2.60 0.74
CA PHE A 603 -38.66 -2.84 1.13
C PHE A 603 -38.53 -2.86 2.65
N PRO A 604 -39.02 -3.92 3.34
CA PRO A 604 -38.92 -4.03 4.79
C PRO A 604 -37.47 -3.85 5.27
N GLN A 605 -37.26 -3.31 6.47
CA GLN A 605 -35.93 -3.06 7.03
C GLN A 605 -35.05 -2.01 6.33
N TYR A 606 -35.42 -1.53 5.14
CA TYR A 606 -34.76 -0.39 4.51
C TYR A 606 -35.31 0.93 5.05
N TRP A 607 -34.43 1.93 5.16
CA TRP A 607 -34.82 3.31 5.37
C TRP A 607 -35.11 3.94 4.02
N MET A 608 -36.33 4.42 3.81
CA MET A 608 -36.79 4.93 2.53
C MET A 608 -37.21 6.39 2.64
N ASN A 609 -37.15 7.11 1.53
CA ASN A 609 -37.80 8.42 1.43
C ASN A 609 -39.30 8.21 1.19
N GLY A 610 -40.14 8.77 2.04
CA GLY A 610 -41.58 8.87 1.83
C GLY A 610 -41.92 9.84 0.70
N GLU A 611 -43.16 9.78 0.19
CA GLU A 611 -43.63 10.64 -0.90
C GLU A 611 -43.55 12.14 -0.58
N ASP A 612 -43.66 12.50 0.70
CA ASP A 612 -43.57 13.87 1.22
C ASP A 612 -42.12 14.30 1.57
N GLY A 613 -41.14 13.43 1.32
CA GLY A 613 -39.74 13.64 1.68
C GLY A 613 -39.39 13.32 3.14
N SER A 614 -40.32 12.78 3.93
CA SER A 614 -40.02 12.24 5.27
C SER A 614 -39.22 10.93 5.20
N ILE A 615 -38.56 10.56 6.29
CA ILE A 615 -37.90 9.25 6.38
C ILE A 615 -38.88 8.22 6.94
N VAL A 616 -39.04 7.11 6.22
CA VAL A 616 -39.90 6.00 6.66
C VAL A 616 -39.10 4.72 6.81
N TYR A 617 -39.45 3.94 7.85
CA TYR A 617 -38.94 2.58 7.98
C TYR A 617 -39.80 1.65 7.14
N GLY A 618 -39.22 1.00 6.13
CA GLY A 618 -39.93 0.21 5.12
C GLY A 618 -40.86 -0.85 5.71
N SER A 619 -40.51 -1.44 6.86
CA SER A 619 -41.35 -2.43 7.54
C SER A 619 -42.68 -1.86 8.06
N THR A 620 -42.79 -0.54 8.20
CA THR A 620 -43.97 0.13 8.75
C THR A 620 -44.88 0.74 7.68
N THR A 621 -44.57 0.53 6.40
CA THR A 621 -45.31 1.15 5.29
C THR A 621 -46.54 0.35 4.86
N ALA A 622 -47.42 0.99 4.09
CA ALA A 622 -48.64 0.35 3.58
C ALA A 622 -48.32 -0.79 2.60
N GLU A 623 -47.24 -0.66 1.82
CA GLU A 623 -46.73 -1.67 0.88
C GLU A 623 -46.34 -2.94 1.63
N THR A 624 -45.67 -2.80 2.79
CA THR A 624 -45.36 -3.97 3.64
C THR A 624 -46.62 -4.62 4.20
N LYS A 625 -47.65 -3.84 4.58
CA LYS A 625 -48.96 -4.42 4.95
C LYS A 625 -49.57 -5.23 3.79
N GLN A 626 -49.49 -4.72 2.56
CA GLN A 626 -50.00 -5.43 1.38
C GLN A 626 -49.24 -6.74 1.15
N MET A 627 -47.91 -6.73 1.24
CA MET A 627 -47.09 -7.95 1.15
C MET A 627 -47.49 -8.98 2.21
N LEU A 628 -47.66 -8.56 3.47
CA LEU A 628 -48.08 -9.48 4.54
C LEU A 628 -49.46 -10.09 4.27
N GLY A 629 -50.36 -9.34 3.62
CA GLY A 629 -51.65 -9.85 3.16
C GLY A 629 -51.51 -10.99 2.14
N VAL A 630 -50.61 -10.83 1.16
CA VAL A 630 -50.28 -11.90 0.20
C VAL A 630 -49.70 -13.11 0.93
N MET A 631 -48.72 -12.92 1.81
CA MET A 631 -48.08 -14.02 2.52
C MET A 631 -49.06 -14.76 3.45
N ALA A 632 -49.99 -14.04 4.10
CA ALA A 632 -51.04 -14.66 4.91
C ALA A 632 -52.03 -15.48 4.06
N ASP A 633 -52.39 -15.02 2.86
CA ASP A 633 -53.21 -15.79 1.93
C ASP A 633 -52.48 -17.06 1.45
N TRP A 634 -51.21 -16.92 1.06
CA TRP A 634 -50.38 -18.04 0.63
C TRP A 634 -50.21 -19.09 1.73
N PHE A 635 -49.99 -18.68 2.97
CA PHE A 635 -49.92 -19.59 4.11
C PHE A 635 -51.24 -20.33 4.31
N LYS A 636 -52.37 -19.61 4.27
CA LYS A 636 -53.71 -20.20 4.39
C LYS A 636 -54.02 -21.21 3.28
N ARG A 637 -53.55 -20.97 2.05
CA ARG A 637 -53.68 -21.87 0.89
C ARG A 637 -52.67 -23.03 0.92
N GLY A 638 -51.71 -23.02 1.84
CA GLY A 638 -50.64 -24.03 1.93
C GLY A 638 -49.52 -23.84 0.90
N ILE A 639 -49.50 -22.71 0.19
CA ILE A 639 -48.43 -22.33 -0.75
C ILE A 639 -47.13 -22.09 0.02
N ILE A 640 -47.18 -21.54 1.23
CA ILE A 640 -46.04 -21.46 2.13
C ILE A 640 -45.94 -22.75 2.96
N ASP A 641 -44.72 -23.19 3.24
CA ASP A 641 -44.45 -24.29 4.15
C ASP A 641 -45.24 -24.16 5.48
N PRO A 642 -46.07 -25.16 5.86
CA PRO A 642 -46.82 -25.15 7.11
C PRO A 642 -45.97 -25.03 8.38
N GLN A 643 -44.67 -25.35 8.31
CA GLN A 643 -43.72 -25.19 9.42
C GLN A 643 -43.03 -23.82 9.44
N PHE A 644 -43.50 -22.87 8.62
CA PHE A 644 -43.04 -21.49 8.62
C PHE A 644 -43.06 -20.88 10.04
N GLY A 645 -42.02 -20.10 10.34
CA GLY A 645 -41.74 -19.55 11.68
C GLY A 645 -40.86 -20.45 12.55
N THR A 646 -40.76 -21.75 12.26
CA THR A 646 -39.90 -22.70 13.00
C THR A 646 -38.78 -23.31 12.17
N ARG A 647 -38.82 -23.18 10.84
CA ARG A 647 -37.77 -23.66 9.94
C ARG A 647 -36.44 -22.96 10.17
N THR A 648 -35.38 -23.76 10.24
CA THR A 648 -34.00 -23.29 10.10
C THR A 648 -33.56 -23.33 8.64
N PHE A 649 -32.45 -22.66 8.33
CA PHE A 649 -31.85 -22.69 7.00
C PHE A 649 -31.51 -24.11 6.52
N ASP A 650 -31.02 -24.96 7.43
CA ASP A 650 -30.68 -26.35 7.15
C ASP A 650 -31.94 -27.18 6.88
N ASP A 651 -33.02 -26.95 7.64
CA ASP A 651 -34.31 -27.61 7.41
C ASP A 651 -34.85 -27.31 6.01
N ILE A 652 -34.72 -26.05 5.58
CA ILE A 652 -35.15 -25.60 4.25
C ILE A 652 -34.31 -26.25 3.16
N THR A 653 -32.98 -26.24 3.32
CA THR A 653 -32.08 -26.91 2.37
C THR A 653 -32.41 -28.40 2.25
N ALA A 654 -32.73 -29.07 3.37
CA ALA A 654 -33.15 -30.47 3.39
C ALA A 654 -34.45 -30.73 2.61
N LEU A 655 -35.43 -29.81 2.66
CA LEU A 655 -36.66 -29.93 1.86
C LEU A 655 -36.36 -29.95 0.37
N TYR A 656 -35.45 -29.09 -0.10
CA TYR A 656 -35.05 -29.07 -1.50
C TYR A 656 -34.28 -30.32 -1.91
N THR A 657 -33.32 -30.77 -1.09
CA THR A 657 -32.52 -31.97 -1.40
C THR A 657 -33.35 -33.25 -1.38
N ASN A 658 -34.39 -33.30 -0.55
CA ASN A 658 -35.33 -34.42 -0.49
C ASN A 658 -36.42 -34.36 -1.58
N GLY A 659 -36.35 -33.36 -2.47
CA GLY A 659 -37.33 -33.17 -3.55
C GLY A 659 -38.73 -32.81 -3.07
N GLN A 660 -38.88 -32.29 -1.85
CA GLN A 660 -40.18 -31.96 -1.26
C GLN A 660 -40.69 -30.59 -1.70
N SER A 661 -39.80 -29.67 -2.07
CA SER A 661 -40.14 -28.36 -2.64
C SER A 661 -39.34 -28.09 -3.91
N GLY A 662 -39.90 -27.31 -4.83
CA GLY A 662 -39.35 -27.08 -6.16
C GLY A 662 -39.16 -25.61 -6.56
N ILE A 663 -39.48 -24.67 -5.66
CA ILE A 663 -39.36 -23.22 -5.89
C ILE A 663 -38.51 -22.62 -4.77
N ALA A 664 -37.40 -21.98 -5.11
CA ALA A 664 -36.46 -21.37 -4.17
C ALA A 664 -36.23 -19.91 -4.48
N PHE A 665 -36.47 -19.05 -3.49
CA PHE A 665 -36.14 -17.64 -3.55
C PHE A 665 -34.69 -17.44 -3.10
N GLY A 666 -33.91 -16.60 -3.76
CA GLY A 666 -32.56 -16.29 -3.31
C GLY A 666 -31.67 -15.61 -4.34
N PRO A 667 -30.38 -15.44 -4.03
CA PRO A 667 -29.46 -14.74 -4.89
C PRO A 667 -29.08 -15.55 -6.14
N TRP A 668 -28.51 -14.88 -7.13
CA TRP A 668 -28.07 -15.47 -8.40
C TRP A 668 -27.01 -16.57 -8.23
N HIS A 669 -26.27 -16.55 -7.12
CA HIS A 669 -25.23 -17.53 -6.79
C HIS A 669 -25.70 -18.67 -5.89
N ILE A 670 -27.01 -18.80 -5.58
CA ILE A 670 -27.52 -19.96 -4.84
C ILE A 670 -27.20 -21.33 -5.49
N PRO A 671 -26.99 -21.46 -6.82
CA PRO A 671 -26.50 -22.71 -7.40
C PRO A 671 -25.12 -23.13 -6.90
N ASP A 672 -24.27 -22.21 -6.44
CA ASP A 672 -22.90 -22.51 -6.05
C ASP A 672 -22.81 -23.29 -4.72
N TRP A 673 -23.82 -23.18 -3.83
CA TRP A 673 -23.77 -23.82 -2.50
C TRP A 673 -25.10 -24.48 -2.05
N GLY A 674 -26.25 -24.08 -2.58
CA GLY A 674 -27.57 -24.60 -2.17
C GLY A 674 -28.16 -25.57 -3.19
N LEU A 675 -28.39 -25.10 -4.42
CA LEU A 675 -28.98 -25.95 -5.46
C LEU A 675 -28.01 -27.02 -5.97
N SER A 676 -26.69 -26.83 -5.79
CA SER A 676 -25.69 -27.85 -6.07
C SER A 676 -25.88 -29.11 -5.21
N SER A 677 -26.32 -28.97 -3.95
CA SER A 677 -26.69 -30.12 -3.11
C SER A 677 -27.92 -30.84 -3.64
N VAL A 678 -28.90 -30.12 -4.19
CA VAL A 678 -30.07 -30.75 -4.84
C VAL A 678 -29.63 -31.53 -6.07
N LYS A 679 -28.78 -30.94 -6.92
CA LYS A 679 -28.23 -31.60 -8.11
C LYS A 679 -27.43 -32.86 -7.77
N GLN A 680 -26.69 -32.86 -6.66
CA GLN A 680 -25.96 -34.03 -6.17
C GLN A 680 -26.90 -35.18 -5.78
N MET A 681 -28.02 -34.86 -5.13
CA MET A 681 -29.00 -35.86 -4.69
C MET A 681 -29.92 -36.33 -5.82
N ASP A 682 -30.24 -35.43 -6.74
CA ASP A 682 -31.04 -35.68 -7.93
C ASP A 682 -30.31 -35.18 -9.17
N LYS A 683 -29.62 -36.09 -9.85
CA LYS A 683 -28.88 -35.80 -11.08
C LYS A 683 -29.76 -35.32 -12.23
N HIS A 684 -31.08 -35.49 -12.16
CA HIS A 684 -32.01 -35.01 -13.18
C HIS A 684 -32.57 -33.63 -12.87
N ALA A 685 -32.28 -33.07 -11.69
CA ALA A 685 -32.71 -31.73 -11.33
C ALA A 685 -32.15 -30.70 -12.31
N LYS A 686 -33.06 -29.88 -12.85
CA LYS A 686 -32.77 -28.73 -13.70
C LYS A 686 -33.44 -27.52 -13.09
N PHE A 687 -32.74 -26.40 -13.02
CA PHE A 687 -33.27 -25.17 -12.46
C PHE A 687 -33.20 -24.04 -13.48
N THR A 688 -34.30 -23.29 -13.58
CA THR A 688 -34.35 -22.03 -14.32
C THR A 688 -34.49 -20.88 -13.34
N ALA A 689 -33.74 -19.80 -13.57
CA ALA A 689 -33.83 -18.57 -12.81
C ALA A 689 -34.88 -17.66 -13.43
N TYR A 690 -35.75 -17.10 -12.60
CA TYR A 690 -36.67 -16.02 -12.94
C TYR A 690 -36.50 -14.89 -11.92
N THR A 691 -37.15 -13.75 -12.16
CA THR A 691 -37.41 -12.74 -11.13
C THR A 691 -38.88 -12.33 -11.17
N LEU A 692 -39.31 -11.46 -10.27
CA LEU A 692 -40.69 -11.01 -10.20
C LEU A 692 -40.85 -9.58 -10.70
N GLU A 693 -41.81 -9.40 -11.61
CA GLU A 693 -42.28 -8.08 -12.02
C GLU A 693 -43.47 -7.59 -11.20
N ASP A 694 -43.62 -6.28 -11.10
CA ASP A 694 -44.81 -5.62 -10.60
C ASP A 694 -45.92 -5.52 -11.66
N GLU A 695 -47.02 -4.85 -11.31
CA GLU A 695 -48.18 -4.69 -12.19
C GLU A 695 -47.86 -3.88 -13.47
N ASP A 696 -46.79 -3.08 -13.46
CA ASP A 696 -46.30 -2.28 -14.59
C ASP A 696 -45.24 -3.01 -15.43
N GLY A 697 -44.92 -4.25 -15.07
CA GLY A 697 -43.92 -5.07 -15.75
C GLY A 697 -42.48 -4.66 -15.43
N LYS A 698 -42.25 -3.99 -14.29
CA LYS A 698 -40.95 -3.55 -13.79
C LYS A 698 -40.48 -4.44 -12.64
N VAL A 699 -39.16 -4.57 -12.52
CA VAL A 699 -38.52 -5.33 -11.45
C VAL A 699 -37.96 -4.34 -10.43
N ASN A 700 -38.59 -4.27 -9.26
CA ASN A 700 -38.21 -3.35 -8.18
C ASN A 700 -37.01 -3.90 -7.40
N VAL A 701 -35.96 -3.09 -7.25
CA VAL A 701 -34.71 -3.47 -6.58
C VAL A 701 -34.20 -2.32 -5.72
N ALA A 702 -33.66 -2.62 -4.54
CA ALA A 702 -32.98 -1.61 -3.71
C ALA A 702 -31.48 -1.61 -3.98
N HIS A 703 -30.87 -0.43 -4.06
CA HIS A 703 -29.42 -0.30 -4.01
C HIS A 703 -28.89 -0.85 -2.68
N ALA A 704 -27.74 -1.53 -2.74
CA ALA A 704 -27.05 -1.97 -1.53
C ALA A 704 -26.41 -0.76 -0.82
N ASN A 705 -25.98 -0.94 0.43
CA ASN A 705 -25.07 0.02 1.04
C ASN A 705 -23.75 -0.01 0.25
N PRO A 706 -23.37 1.05 -0.48
CA PRO A 706 -22.24 1.00 -1.41
C PRO A 706 -20.90 0.91 -0.69
N SER A 707 -20.86 1.27 0.61
CA SER A 707 -19.66 1.18 1.44
C SER A 707 -20.02 1.06 2.91
N GLY A 708 -19.52 0.01 3.57
CA GLY A 708 -19.60 -0.17 5.02
C GLY A 708 -18.24 -0.09 5.74
N GLN A 709 -17.14 -0.07 4.99
CA GLN A 709 -15.78 -0.10 5.54
C GLN A 709 -14.96 1.03 4.93
N PHE A 710 -14.07 1.61 5.72
CA PHE A 710 -13.31 2.79 5.30
C PHE A 710 -11.85 2.63 5.71
N ILE A 711 -10.93 2.93 4.80
CA ILE A 711 -9.53 3.17 5.16
C ILE A 711 -9.43 4.59 5.69
N VAL A 712 -8.91 4.73 6.90
CA VAL A 712 -8.66 6.03 7.54
C VAL A 712 -7.15 6.23 7.73
N VAL A 713 -6.73 7.49 7.67
CA VAL A 713 -5.35 7.91 7.89
C VAL A 713 -5.30 8.76 9.15
N ARG A 714 -4.39 8.46 10.07
CA ARG A 714 -4.22 9.21 11.32
C ARG A 714 -3.86 10.67 11.03
N LYS A 715 -4.46 11.58 11.79
CA LYS A 715 -4.14 13.01 11.73
C LYS A 715 -2.66 13.28 12.02
N GLY A 716 -2.05 14.16 11.23
CA GLY A 716 -0.64 14.53 11.29
C GLY A 716 0.32 13.48 10.74
N TYR A 717 -0.16 12.45 10.04
CA TYR A 717 0.73 11.54 9.33
C TYR A 717 1.33 12.24 8.10
N GLU A 718 2.65 12.13 7.90
CA GLU A 718 3.40 12.89 6.88
C GLU A 718 3.14 12.40 5.45
N HIS A 719 2.61 11.19 5.27
CA HIS A 719 2.43 10.55 3.96
C HIS A 719 1.00 10.02 3.70
N PRO A 720 -0.06 10.84 3.85
CA PRO A 720 -1.44 10.37 3.70
C PRO A 720 -1.72 9.84 2.29
N GLU A 721 -0.95 10.27 1.28
CA GLU A 721 -1.10 9.81 -0.09
C GLU A 721 -0.69 8.35 -0.31
N LEU A 722 0.06 7.75 0.61
CA LEU A 722 0.37 6.31 0.54
C LEU A 722 -0.90 5.45 0.62
N ALA A 723 -1.95 5.89 1.31
CA ALA A 723 -3.21 5.13 1.39
C ALA A 723 -3.84 4.94 0.00
N ILE A 724 -3.95 6.02 -0.78
CA ILE A 724 -4.53 5.96 -2.15
C ILE A 724 -3.55 5.36 -3.16
N LYS A 725 -2.24 5.57 -3.01
CA LYS A 725 -1.23 4.91 -3.86
C LYS A 725 -1.26 3.38 -3.69
N ILE A 726 -1.48 2.88 -2.47
CA ILE A 726 -1.67 1.45 -2.19
C ILE A 726 -2.95 0.94 -2.86
N ILE A 727 -4.07 1.69 -2.80
CA ILE A 727 -5.29 1.33 -3.53
C ILE A 727 -5.02 1.25 -5.04
N ASN A 728 -4.39 2.27 -5.63
CA ASN A 728 -4.02 2.28 -7.05
C ASN A 728 -3.14 1.07 -7.41
N LEU A 729 -2.19 0.71 -6.55
CA LEU A 729 -1.30 -0.43 -6.78
C LEU A 729 -2.09 -1.74 -6.91
N PHE A 730 -3.06 -1.99 -6.03
CA PHE A 730 -3.76 -3.27 -5.98
C PHE A 730 -5.01 -3.34 -6.86
N TYR A 731 -5.78 -2.26 -6.96
CA TYR A 731 -7.08 -2.23 -7.67
C TYR A 731 -7.01 -1.56 -9.04
N ASP A 732 -5.86 -1.03 -9.42
CA ASP A 732 -5.61 -0.56 -10.80
C ASP A 732 -4.39 -1.26 -11.40
N LYS A 733 -3.18 -1.00 -10.90
CA LYS A 733 -1.93 -1.52 -11.50
C LYS A 733 -1.91 -3.06 -11.51
N LEU A 734 -2.00 -3.71 -10.35
CA LEU A 734 -1.97 -5.18 -10.26
C LEU A 734 -3.16 -5.83 -10.96
N ALA A 735 -4.35 -5.23 -10.85
CA ALA A 735 -5.58 -5.76 -11.42
C ALA A 735 -5.60 -5.72 -12.96
N ASN A 736 -4.94 -4.72 -13.57
CA ASN A 736 -4.98 -4.49 -15.01
C ASN A 736 -3.67 -4.82 -15.75
N ASP A 737 -2.60 -5.22 -15.05
CA ASP A 737 -1.31 -5.56 -15.68
C ASP A 737 -1.39 -6.90 -16.43
N LYS A 738 -1.18 -6.84 -17.75
CA LYS A 738 -1.22 -8.00 -18.65
C LYS A 738 0.01 -8.90 -18.53
N ASP A 739 1.10 -8.38 -18.00
CA ASP A 739 2.40 -9.04 -17.89
C ASP A 739 2.84 -9.20 -16.43
N VAL A 740 1.87 -9.34 -15.50
CA VAL A 740 2.10 -9.45 -14.04
C VAL A 740 3.16 -10.48 -13.65
N ALA A 741 3.28 -11.59 -14.39
CA ALA A 741 4.29 -12.61 -14.15
C ALA A 741 5.73 -12.10 -14.35
N THR A 742 5.91 -11.07 -15.17
CA THR A 742 7.19 -10.41 -15.44
C THR A 742 7.36 -9.15 -14.60
N SER A 743 6.32 -8.32 -14.49
CA SER A 743 6.39 -7.04 -13.80
C SER A 743 6.30 -7.17 -12.27
N MET A 744 5.60 -8.18 -11.75
CA MET A 744 5.35 -8.39 -10.31
C MET A 744 5.38 -9.90 -9.98
N PRO A 745 6.54 -10.58 -10.13
CA PRO A 745 6.62 -12.04 -10.15
C PRO A 745 6.20 -12.73 -8.85
N GLU A 746 6.39 -12.09 -7.69
CA GLU A 746 5.90 -12.65 -6.41
C GLU A 746 4.38 -12.55 -6.26
N ALA A 747 3.80 -11.39 -6.63
CA ALA A 747 2.35 -11.20 -6.61
C ALA A 747 1.65 -12.12 -7.62
N ALA A 748 2.25 -12.34 -8.80
CA ALA A 748 1.73 -13.29 -9.78
C ALA A 748 1.63 -14.71 -9.22
N LYS A 749 2.65 -15.18 -8.49
CA LYS A 749 2.63 -16.50 -7.83
C LYS A 749 1.55 -16.60 -6.75
N TYR A 750 1.28 -15.51 -6.03
CA TYR A 750 0.18 -15.46 -5.07
C TYR A 750 -1.18 -15.65 -5.77
N LEU A 751 -1.40 -14.93 -6.87
CA LEU A 751 -2.61 -15.07 -7.68
C LEU A 751 -2.75 -16.49 -8.25
N GLU A 752 -1.67 -17.10 -8.76
CA GLU A 752 -1.66 -18.47 -9.28
C GLU A 752 -1.93 -19.54 -8.22
N SER A 753 -1.40 -19.35 -7.01
CA SER A 753 -1.60 -20.27 -5.88
C SER A 753 -2.90 -20.03 -5.12
N GLY A 754 -3.71 -19.05 -5.56
CA GLY A 754 -5.03 -18.77 -5.00
C GLY A 754 -4.99 -18.02 -3.66
N VAL A 755 -3.90 -17.30 -3.37
CA VAL A 755 -3.82 -16.36 -2.25
C VAL A 755 -4.66 -15.13 -2.58
N ASP A 756 -5.78 -14.98 -1.88
CA ASP A 756 -6.73 -13.91 -2.14
C ASP A 756 -6.31 -12.56 -1.57
N GLY A 757 -7.11 -11.54 -1.88
CA GLY A 757 -6.88 -10.15 -1.48
C GLY A 757 -6.91 -9.91 0.03
N SER A 758 -7.37 -10.85 0.85
CA SER A 758 -7.44 -10.67 2.31
C SER A 758 -6.07 -10.54 2.98
N THR A 759 -5.00 -10.91 2.26
CA THR A 759 -3.60 -10.80 2.71
C THR A 759 -2.92 -9.49 2.31
N ARG A 760 -3.61 -8.60 1.56
CA ARG A 760 -3.10 -7.28 1.16
C ARG A 760 -2.98 -6.33 2.37
N PRO A 761 -2.19 -5.23 2.23
CA PRO A 761 -2.11 -4.13 3.19
C PRO A 761 -3.47 -3.55 3.63
N PHE A 762 -4.49 -3.60 2.79
CA PHE A 762 -5.87 -3.35 3.21
C PHE A 762 -6.73 -4.54 2.81
N ASN A 763 -7.40 -5.16 3.79
CA ASN A 763 -8.38 -6.20 3.54
C ASN A 763 -9.75 -5.55 3.26
N ILE A 764 -9.88 -5.02 2.04
CA ILE A 764 -11.10 -4.39 1.50
C ILE A 764 -11.31 -4.81 0.05
N GLU A 765 -12.40 -4.37 -0.56
CA GLU A 765 -12.63 -4.47 -2.01
C GLU A 765 -12.90 -3.08 -2.58
N VAL A 766 -12.38 -2.80 -3.78
CA VAL A 766 -12.59 -1.54 -4.52
C VAL A 766 -12.87 -1.90 -5.97
N ASN A 767 -14.14 -2.11 -6.29
CA ASN A 767 -14.66 -2.62 -7.54
C ASN A 767 -15.81 -1.74 -8.03
N SER A 768 -15.96 -1.59 -9.35
CA SER A 768 -17.08 -0.88 -9.97
C SER A 768 -18.42 -1.50 -9.55
N ALA A 769 -19.48 -0.71 -9.40
CA ALA A 769 -20.85 -1.18 -9.18
C ALA A 769 -21.30 -2.20 -10.24
N THR A 770 -20.74 -2.10 -11.46
CA THR A 770 -21.03 -2.98 -12.60
C THR A 770 -20.15 -4.24 -12.68
N SER A 771 -19.21 -4.43 -11.75
CA SER A 771 -18.15 -5.46 -11.86
C SER A 771 -18.70 -6.87 -12.13
N LEU A 772 -19.89 -7.20 -11.59
CA LEU A 772 -20.55 -8.48 -11.83
C LEU A 772 -20.95 -8.67 -13.31
N LEU A 773 -21.52 -7.65 -13.95
CA LEU A 773 -21.93 -7.69 -15.37
C LEU A 773 -20.72 -7.60 -16.29
N ASP A 774 -19.71 -6.87 -15.85
CA ASP A 774 -18.40 -6.79 -16.46
C ASP A 774 -17.74 -8.17 -16.57
N ASP A 775 -17.65 -8.92 -15.46
CA ASP A 775 -17.14 -10.30 -15.45
C ASP A 775 -18.00 -11.22 -16.33
N TYR A 776 -19.33 -11.08 -16.28
CA TYR A 776 -20.23 -11.84 -17.13
C TYR A 776 -19.95 -11.61 -18.63
N SER A 777 -19.75 -10.36 -19.04
CA SER A 777 -19.42 -10.01 -20.43
C SER A 777 -18.13 -10.69 -20.90
N ASP A 778 -17.09 -10.68 -20.07
CA ASP A 778 -15.83 -11.36 -20.38
C ASP A 778 -16.00 -12.88 -20.50
N VAL A 779 -16.75 -13.48 -19.57
CA VAL A 779 -17.06 -14.92 -19.61
C VAL A 779 -17.81 -15.29 -20.90
N VAL A 780 -18.85 -14.55 -21.26
CA VAL A 780 -19.64 -14.80 -22.48
C VAL A 780 -18.78 -14.66 -23.73
N ARG A 781 -18.00 -13.58 -23.85
CA ARG A 781 -17.12 -13.32 -25.01
C ARG A 781 -16.02 -14.36 -25.10
N GLY A 782 -15.46 -14.78 -23.97
CA GLY A 782 -14.45 -15.85 -23.89
C GLY A 782 -15.00 -17.22 -24.30
N ILE A 783 -16.20 -17.58 -23.87
CA ILE A 783 -16.88 -18.82 -24.30
C ILE A 783 -17.12 -18.82 -25.82
N LYS A 784 -17.53 -17.67 -26.39
CA LYS A 784 -17.75 -17.50 -27.83
C LYS A 784 -16.45 -17.44 -28.65
N GLY A 785 -15.29 -17.32 -28.00
CA GLY A 785 -14.00 -17.13 -28.65
C GLY A 785 -13.81 -15.75 -29.30
N GLU A 786 -14.61 -14.76 -28.89
CA GLU A 786 -14.49 -13.37 -29.34
C GLU A 786 -13.27 -12.66 -28.72
N ILE A 787 -12.84 -13.14 -27.56
CA ILE A 787 -11.61 -12.73 -26.87
C ILE A 787 -10.78 -13.94 -26.45
N GLY A 788 -9.47 -13.79 -26.43
CA GLY A 788 -8.55 -14.77 -25.85
C GLY A 788 -8.58 -14.78 -24.32
N LEU A 789 -8.13 -15.87 -23.69
CA LEU A 789 -8.03 -15.97 -22.22
C LEU A 789 -7.06 -14.95 -21.61
N ASP A 790 -6.11 -14.45 -22.40
CA ASP A 790 -5.20 -13.35 -22.06
C ASP A 790 -5.91 -11.99 -21.99
N GLN A 791 -7.07 -11.86 -22.65
CA GLN A 791 -7.88 -10.64 -22.66
C GLN A 791 -9.00 -10.65 -21.59
N VAL A 792 -9.24 -11.77 -20.92
CA VAL A 792 -10.22 -11.89 -19.82
C VAL A 792 -9.61 -11.24 -18.56
N ARG A 793 -10.34 -10.30 -17.94
CA ARG A 793 -9.83 -9.49 -16.84
C ARG A 793 -9.44 -10.29 -15.60
N THR A 794 -10.34 -11.15 -15.11
CA THR A 794 -10.15 -11.82 -13.82
C THR A 794 -9.81 -13.30 -13.96
N THR A 795 -8.99 -13.82 -13.05
CA THR A 795 -8.68 -15.26 -12.95
C THR A 795 -9.94 -16.07 -12.68
N GLU A 796 -10.88 -15.54 -11.89
CA GLU A 796 -12.18 -16.19 -11.67
C GLU A 796 -12.96 -16.33 -12.98
N SER A 797 -13.06 -15.28 -13.79
CA SER A 797 -13.71 -15.34 -15.10
C SER A 797 -13.04 -16.36 -16.04
N LYS A 798 -11.71 -16.48 -16.03
CA LYS A 798 -10.98 -17.53 -16.78
C LYS A 798 -11.37 -18.93 -16.33
N ASN A 799 -11.43 -19.17 -15.02
CA ASN A 799 -11.85 -20.46 -14.46
C ASN A 799 -13.32 -20.78 -14.78
N ASN A 800 -14.19 -19.77 -14.68
CA ASN A 800 -15.62 -19.90 -15.00
C ASN A 800 -15.82 -20.29 -16.47
N ILE A 801 -15.07 -19.71 -17.42
CA ILE A 801 -15.13 -20.10 -18.84
C ILE A 801 -14.87 -21.61 -19.00
N GLY A 802 -13.84 -22.15 -18.34
CA GLY A 802 -13.52 -23.58 -18.40
C GLY A 802 -14.64 -24.46 -17.85
N SER A 803 -15.13 -24.17 -16.65
CA SER A 803 -16.25 -24.89 -16.02
C SER A 803 -17.53 -24.84 -16.86
N ILE A 804 -17.86 -23.67 -17.41
CA ILE A 804 -19.03 -23.47 -18.25
C ILE A 804 -18.90 -24.23 -19.57
N GLN A 805 -17.72 -24.22 -20.20
CA GLN A 805 -17.47 -25.00 -21.41
C GLN A 805 -17.56 -26.51 -21.16
N THR A 806 -17.15 -27.00 -19.98
CA THR A 806 -17.36 -28.40 -19.59
C THR A 806 -18.84 -28.75 -19.57
N TYR A 807 -19.67 -27.92 -18.92
CA TYR A 807 -21.12 -28.14 -18.87
C TYR A 807 -21.79 -28.04 -20.25
N LEU A 808 -21.37 -27.07 -21.09
CA LEU A 808 -21.92 -26.90 -22.44
C LEU A 808 -21.61 -28.08 -23.37
N LYS A 809 -20.50 -28.79 -23.14
CA LYS A 809 -20.14 -30.00 -23.92
C LYS A 809 -20.97 -31.22 -23.51
N ASP A 810 -21.32 -31.32 -22.23
CA ASP A 810 -22.09 -32.42 -21.67
C ASP A 810 -23.01 -31.91 -20.54
N GLN A 811 -24.27 -31.66 -20.86
CA GLN A 811 -25.25 -31.13 -19.90
C GLN A 811 -25.71 -32.18 -18.88
N ASP A 812 -25.38 -33.45 -19.09
CA ASP A 812 -25.65 -34.57 -18.19
C ASP A 812 -24.42 -34.92 -17.33
N THR A 813 -23.37 -34.07 -17.35
CA THR A 813 -22.15 -34.27 -16.57
C THR A 813 -22.41 -34.38 -15.06
N ASP A 814 -21.66 -35.27 -14.40
CA ASP A 814 -21.59 -35.38 -12.94
C ASP A 814 -20.69 -34.30 -12.30
N ASP A 815 -20.05 -33.44 -13.11
CA ASP A 815 -19.28 -32.31 -12.60
C ASP A 815 -20.21 -31.21 -12.05
N ILE A 816 -20.44 -31.29 -10.74
CA ILE A 816 -21.27 -30.34 -10.00
C ILE A 816 -20.72 -28.92 -10.07
N THR A 817 -19.39 -28.75 -10.16
CA THR A 817 -18.79 -27.40 -10.26
C THR A 817 -19.14 -26.80 -11.62
N ALA A 818 -18.99 -27.57 -12.70
CA ALA A 818 -19.39 -27.15 -14.04
C ALA A 818 -20.88 -26.77 -14.11
N TRP A 819 -21.75 -27.62 -13.54
CA TRP A 819 -23.19 -27.35 -13.45
C TRP A 819 -23.48 -26.06 -12.66
N SER A 820 -22.86 -25.89 -11.49
CA SER A 820 -23.11 -24.76 -10.59
C SER A 820 -22.71 -23.45 -11.25
N LYS A 821 -21.49 -23.39 -11.83
CA LYS A 821 -20.98 -22.19 -12.51
C LYS A 821 -21.77 -21.83 -13.76
N TYR A 822 -22.26 -22.82 -14.51
CA TYR A 822 -23.19 -22.54 -15.60
C TYR A 822 -24.48 -21.90 -15.07
N HIS A 823 -25.14 -22.51 -14.10
CA HIS A 823 -26.44 -22.02 -13.65
C HIS A 823 -26.33 -20.66 -12.96
N SER A 824 -25.35 -20.45 -12.09
CA SER A 824 -25.20 -19.16 -11.41
C SER A 824 -24.80 -18.04 -12.37
N ARG A 825 -23.84 -18.28 -13.28
CA ARG A 825 -23.34 -17.23 -14.19
C ARG A 825 -24.21 -17.06 -15.43
N MET A 826 -24.56 -18.15 -16.13
CA MET A 826 -25.30 -18.07 -17.39
C MET A 826 -26.80 -17.87 -17.20
N ASN A 827 -27.43 -18.52 -16.21
CA ASN A 827 -28.86 -18.32 -15.96
C ASN A 827 -29.09 -17.15 -14.99
N GLY A 828 -28.37 -17.11 -13.87
CA GLY A 828 -28.51 -16.07 -12.85
C GLY A 828 -28.04 -14.69 -13.34
N VAL A 829 -26.72 -14.52 -13.55
CA VAL A 829 -26.16 -13.24 -14.02
C VAL A 829 -26.63 -12.88 -15.42
N GLY A 830 -26.80 -13.87 -16.31
CA GLY A 830 -27.37 -13.62 -17.63
C GLY A 830 -28.78 -13.04 -17.63
N LEU A 831 -29.64 -13.42 -16.67
CA LEU A 831 -30.95 -12.79 -16.51
C LEU A 831 -30.81 -11.34 -16.04
N ILE A 832 -29.88 -11.06 -15.12
CA ILE A 832 -29.62 -9.70 -14.62
C ILE A 832 -29.13 -8.81 -15.77
N ASP A 833 -28.18 -9.29 -16.59
CA ASP A 833 -27.66 -8.59 -17.77
C ASP A 833 -28.78 -8.28 -18.78
N LYS A 834 -29.60 -9.27 -19.11
CA LYS A 834 -30.74 -9.11 -20.02
C LYS A 834 -31.72 -8.04 -19.54
N LEU A 835 -32.16 -8.11 -18.28
CA LEU A 835 -33.12 -7.15 -17.72
C LEU A 835 -32.52 -5.74 -17.60
N THR A 836 -31.21 -5.65 -17.36
CA THR A 836 -30.47 -4.38 -17.40
C THR A 836 -30.53 -3.76 -18.80
N GLN A 837 -30.22 -4.54 -19.84
CA GLN A 837 -30.24 -4.09 -21.24
C GLN A 837 -31.65 -3.69 -21.72
N GLU A 838 -32.68 -4.35 -21.19
CA GLU A 838 -34.09 -4.05 -21.49
C GLU A 838 -34.65 -2.87 -20.66
N GLY A 839 -33.89 -2.34 -19.70
CA GLY A 839 -34.34 -1.24 -18.83
C GLY A 839 -35.53 -1.64 -17.95
N LYS A 840 -35.58 -2.91 -17.52
CA LYS A 840 -36.68 -3.48 -16.71
C LYS A 840 -36.58 -3.14 -15.22
N PHE A 841 -35.40 -2.77 -14.73
CA PHE A 841 -35.21 -2.44 -13.31
C PHE A 841 -35.79 -1.07 -12.92
N ASN A 842 -36.43 -1.04 -11.76
CA ASN A 842 -36.76 0.17 -11.03
C ASN A 842 -35.93 0.19 -9.73
N TRP A 843 -34.90 1.03 -9.71
CA TRP A 843 -33.95 1.10 -8.61
C TRP A 843 -34.39 2.08 -7.53
N MET A 844 -34.39 1.61 -6.29
CA MET A 844 -34.75 2.35 -5.10
C MET A 844 -33.50 2.60 -4.27
N THR A 845 -33.16 3.86 -4.01
CA THR A 845 -32.01 4.21 -3.15
C THR A 845 -32.46 4.34 -1.70
N PRO A 846 -31.95 3.52 -0.77
CA PRO A 846 -32.20 3.71 0.65
C PRO A 846 -31.73 5.09 1.11
N ALA A 847 -32.52 5.73 1.97
CA ALA A 847 -32.25 7.07 2.48
C ALA A 847 -31.19 7.10 3.59
N PHE A 848 -30.92 5.96 4.23
CA PHE A 848 -29.98 5.85 5.35
C PHE A 848 -29.44 4.43 5.51
N SER A 849 -28.13 4.32 5.79
CA SER A 849 -27.43 3.05 6.02
C SER A 849 -26.56 3.05 7.30
N GLY A 850 -26.62 4.10 8.11
CA GLY A 850 -25.86 4.24 9.36
C GLY A 850 -26.57 3.64 10.59
N THR A 851 -26.05 3.94 11.79
CA THR A 851 -26.67 3.57 13.07
C THR A 851 -26.91 4.81 13.93
N THR A 852 -28.11 4.95 14.50
CA THR A 852 -28.43 6.06 15.42
C THR A 852 -28.19 5.70 16.89
N PRO A 853 -28.03 6.69 17.79
CA PRO A 853 -27.92 6.42 19.23
C PRO A 853 -29.07 5.57 19.79
N SER A 854 -30.30 5.83 19.37
CA SER A 854 -31.47 5.06 19.82
C SER A 854 -31.50 3.64 19.27
N MET A 855 -30.99 3.41 18.05
CA MET A 855 -30.84 2.05 17.51
C MET A 855 -29.97 1.17 18.41
N LYS A 856 -28.83 1.70 18.91
CA LYS A 856 -27.93 0.93 19.80
C LYS A 856 -28.62 0.40 21.06
N GLN A 857 -29.68 1.05 21.52
CA GLN A 857 -30.41 0.69 22.74
C GLN A 857 -31.68 -0.12 22.47
N THR A 858 -32.41 0.20 21.38
CA THR A 858 -33.77 -0.29 21.16
C THR A 858 -33.92 -1.23 19.97
N TRP A 859 -32.95 -1.26 19.04
CA TRP A 859 -33.10 -1.95 17.75
C TRP A 859 -33.37 -3.44 17.90
N ALA A 860 -32.67 -4.14 18.79
CA ALA A 860 -32.89 -5.57 19.04
C ALA A 860 -34.34 -5.88 19.48
N ASN A 861 -34.98 -4.98 20.25
CA ASN A 861 -36.38 -5.15 20.64
C ASN A 861 -37.32 -4.81 19.49
N LEU A 862 -37.02 -3.77 18.72
CA LEU A 862 -37.81 -3.34 17.56
C LEU A 862 -37.82 -4.40 16.45
N THR A 863 -36.66 -4.96 16.09
CA THR A 863 -36.55 -6.01 15.06
C THR A 863 -37.17 -7.33 15.53
N LYS A 864 -37.03 -7.68 16.81
CA LYS A 864 -37.73 -8.85 17.36
C LYS A 864 -39.24 -8.68 17.33
N MET A 865 -39.76 -7.50 17.68
CA MET A 865 -41.20 -7.21 17.63
C MET A 865 -41.74 -7.27 16.20
N GLU A 866 -40.99 -6.74 15.24
CA GLU A 866 -41.29 -6.84 13.81
C GLU A 866 -41.41 -8.31 13.40
N GLN A 867 -40.37 -9.10 13.63
CA GLN A 867 -40.32 -10.51 13.25
C GLN A 867 -41.49 -11.30 13.85
N GLU A 868 -41.74 -11.15 15.16
CA GLU A 868 -42.85 -11.83 15.84
C GLU A 868 -44.23 -11.39 15.32
N SER A 869 -44.41 -10.10 15.03
CA SER A 869 -45.69 -9.57 14.54
C SER A 869 -45.98 -10.06 13.13
N PHE A 870 -44.97 -10.05 12.25
CA PHE A 870 -45.13 -10.50 10.88
C PHE A 870 -45.39 -12.01 10.81
N ILE A 871 -44.68 -12.83 11.61
CA ILE A 871 -44.96 -14.26 11.71
C ILE A 871 -46.40 -14.51 12.17
N LYS A 872 -46.89 -13.79 13.19
CA LYS A 872 -48.27 -13.94 13.67
C LYS A 872 -49.31 -13.57 12.61
N ILE A 873 -49.07 -12.51 11.84
CA ILE A 873 -49.96 -12.09 10.75
C ILE A 873 -49.99 -13.15 9.66
N ILE A 874 -48.83 -13.62 9.20
CA ILE A 874 -48.71 -14.60 8.11
C ILE A 874 -49.33 -15.95 8.51
N THR A 875 -49.08 -16.40 9.73
CA THR A 875 -49.61 -17.69 10.23
C THR A 875 -51.10 -17.63 10.58
N GLY A 876 -51.71 -16.44 10.54
CA GLY A 876 -53.11 -16.21 10.91
C GLY A 876 -53.36 -16.27 12.42
N ALA A 877 -52.31 -16.24 13.25
CA ALA A 877 -52.43 -16.11 14.70
C ALA A 877 -52.97 -14.72 15.09
N GLU A 878 -52.69 -13.70 14.26
CA GLU A 878 -53.28 -12.37 14.33
C GLU A 878 -53.84 -11.98 12.94
N PRO A 879 -54.93 -11.17 12.85
CA PRO A 879 -55.45 -10.69 11.58
C PRO A 879 -54.53 -9.65 10.94
N LEU A 880 -54.71 -9.38 9.64
CA LEU A 880 -53.90 -8.39 8.91
C LEU A 880 -53.98 -6.98 9.52
N ASP A 881 -55.12 -6.60 10.11
CA ASP A 881 -55.30 -5.30 10.80
C ASP A 881 -54.51 -5.20 12.13
N TYR A 882 -53.85 -6.28 12.56
CA TYR A 882 -52.87 -6.20 13.63
C TYR A 882 -51.61 -5.42 13.20
N PHE A 883 -51.37 -5.25 11.90
CA PHE A 883 -50.28 -4.43 11.38
C PHE A 883 -50.28 -3.01 11.96
N GLU A 884 -51.44 -2.37 12.06
CA GLU A 884 -51.59 -1.04 12.67
C GLU A 884 -51.18 -1.03 14.14
N THR A 885 -51.46 -2.12 14.85
CA THR A 885 -51.04 -2.31 16.25
C THR A 885 -49.53 -2.47 16.34
N PHE A 886 -48.92 -3.26 15.44
CA PHE A 886 -47.48 -3.37 15.31
C PHE A 886 -46.84 -2.01 15.05
N VAL A 887 -47.28 -1.25 14.05
CA VAL A 887 -46.71 0.06 13.71
C VAL A 887 -46.82 1.03 14.90
N SER A 888 -47.99 1.10 15.55
CA SER A 888 -48.16 1.92 16.76
C SER A 888 -47.19 1.52 17.87
N ASN A 889 -46.99 0.22 18.10
CA ASN A 889 -46.12 -0.28 19.16
C ASN A 889 -44.64 -0.09 18.84
N TRP A 890 -44.24 -0.32 17.58
CA TRP A 890 -42.89 -0.08 17.09
C TRP A 890 -42.49 1.37 17.26
N LYS A 891 -43.37 2.30 16.84
CA LYS A 891 -43.19 3.75 17.03
C LYS A 891 -43.02 4.13 18.50
N LYS A 892 -43.92 3.64 19.37
CA LYS A 892 -43.90 3.92 20.83
C LYS A 892 -42.68 3.35 21.55
N GLN A 893 -42.07 2.27 21.06
CA GLN A 893 -40.95 1.60 21.71
C GLN A 893 -39.57 2.11 21.26
N GLY A 894 -39.53 3.24 20.56
CA GLY A 894 -38.28 3.90 20.16
C GLY A 894 -38.18 4.18 18.67
N GLY A 895 -39.09 3.60 17.86
CA GLY A 895 -39.08 3.78 16.41
C GLY A 895 -39.22 5.24 15.95
N ASP A 896 -40.10 6.03 16.59
CA ASP A 896 -40.23 7.46 16.26
C ASP A 896 -38.96 8.25 16.60
N GLN A 897 -38.27 7.88 17.68
CA GLN A 897 -37.02 8.53 18.07
C GLN A 897 -35.90 8.21 17.07
N VAL A 898 -35.83 6.96 16.61
CA VAL A 898 -34.88 6.56 15.55
C VAL A 898 -35.15 7.34 14.27
N ILE A 899 -36.40 7.46 13.83
CA ILE A 899 -36.76 8.25 12.62
C ILE A 899 -36.29 9.71 12.78
N GLN A 900 -36.55 10.34 13.92
CA GLN A 900 -36.14 11.72 14.19
C GLN A 900 -34.61 11.90 14.14
N GLU A 901 -33.85 10.94 14.66
CA GLU A 901 -32.39 10.96 14.62
C GLU A 901 -31.87 10.85 13.18
N ILE A 902 -32.44 9.97 12.36
CA ILE A 902 -32.09 9.83 10.94
C ILE A 902 -32.43 11.11 10.16
N GLU A 903 -33.61 11.69 10.39
CA GLU A 903 -34.01 12.94 9.73
C GLU A 903 -33.08 14.11 10.09
N ALA A 904 -32.57 14.16 11.32
CA ALA A 904 -31.60 15.17 11.73
C ALA A 904 -30.25 14.97 11.03
N GLU A 905 -29.78 13.73 10.93
CA GLU A 905 -28.51 13.40 10.30
C GLU A 905 -28.54 13.65 8.78
N THR A 906 -29.57 13.16 8.10
CA THR A 906 -29.74 13.30 6.64
C THR A 906 -29.96 14.76 6.21
N LYS A 907 -30.52 15.62 7.07
CA LYS A 907 -30.59 17.07 6.83
C LYS A 907 -29.25 17.80 7.00
N THR A 908 -28.33 17.25 7.78
CA THR A 908 -27.01 17.85 8.00
C THR A 908 -26.03 17.48 6.88
N GLN A 909 -26.28 16.35 6.19
CA GLN A 909 -25.51 15.87 5.04
C GLN A 909 -25.90 16.55 3.70
N LYS A 910 -27.10 17.11 3.60
CA LYS A 910 -27.58 17.91 2.44
C LYS A 910 -27.33 19.39 2.66
#